data_AF-A0A2C7ALT3-F1
#
_entry.id   AF-A0A2C7ALT3-F1
#
_cell.length_a   1.000
_cell.length_b   1.000
_cell.length_c   1.000
_cell.angle_alpha   90.00
_cell.angle_beta   90.00
_cell.angle_gamma   90.00
#
_symmetry.space_group_name_H-M   'P 1'
#
loop_
_entity.id
_entity.type
_entity.pdbx_description
1 polymer ?
#
loop_
_entity_poly.entity_id
_entity_poly.type
_entity_poly.pdbx_seq_one_letter_code
_entity_poly.pdbx_strand_id
1 'polypeptide(L)'
;MNIESPTTRRRPHGLASRRVWFTAVTVPVCLWALVALAALIGQRWRADLGWIGLHAAALGVATNAIVTWSDYFVDALMRGAASSKARQIGVLAGLNVGSLALIGGIEAALNPLVTAGAALIVVAIVVHCASLWRRSRGALTTRLGSTVVGYYIACAGWFVAAGVFGFLMTTAGGGHLNRYLLAHIASAVLGCLGLAVIGTLVTLWPTILRTRMVPGAQTDARRALPLLNIALAVVVIGGVIGRGWLSALGLVGYLACLGFTLAAMMRAARVKPPRSFAARSVIAGMAWLVGTLVVATVIAAMGPDTATIMNRLTALAWPLLAGFAAQLIAGSMAYLLPVVIGGGPAMVRRRNRVMDLASNTRLVAANGAGLGLLLPLPAAGRVAMIAVAAACVAAFLVLVVATAVIRRPLQMADVPPARTHGFEAMLGVGVLVIALAIATAISPATMVGKGTASGAGSSGAVGNGQSQHVSVEAHDMKFTPNAIDVPAGTHLFIDVKNTDTGGMVHDLVLASGATSGRLSPGASGTLDAGVISASTDAWCSIAGHKQMGMTMKINASGAAPAGGAAAVGSPSATHATPDPNAQMTADPWDAALQPAGPETEHRITLDVTEKEVEVAPGVRQLRWVYNGQAPGPVLRGHVGDKFAVTLINHGTMGHSIDFHAGALAPDGPMRTIQPGEQLTYDFTATKSGVWMYHCATAPMSLHIANGMFGAVIIDPPGLTQVDKEYLIIQSDHWYGAQGEGNDAARIGDGNPDAVVFNGYANQYDAHPLPATVGNRIRFWVLDIGPNEPISFHMVGGQFDTVWAEGAFRLECGYQPAAGVDPACGTLGPGGSQTLSLGPAEGGYVEMVAPEAGHYKFINHVMSDAEKGAHGTLEVSAG
;
A
#
# COMPACT_ATOMS: atom_id res chain seq x y z
N MET A 1 57.92 38.60 -44.80
CA MET A 1 56.70 37.95 -45.30
C MET A 1 56.19 36.99 -44.25
N ASN A 2 54.90 37.02 -43.94
CA ASN A 2 54.28 36.09 -43.00
C ASN A 2 54.07 34.73 -43.68
N ILE A 3 54.33 33.64 -42.95
CA ILE A 3 53.79 32.31 -43.27
C ILE A 3 53.04 31.85 -42.02
N GLU A 4 51.72 31.85 -42.11
CA GLU A 4 50.84 31.42 -41.03
C GLU A 4 50.92 29.89 -40.85
N SER A 5 50.88 29.43 -39.60
CA SER A 5 50.72 28.00 -39.30
C SER A 5 49.23 27.68 -39.03
N PRO A 6 48.62 26.73 -39.74
CA PRO A 6 47.17 26.54 -39.69
C PRO A 6 46.71 25.57 -38.58
N THR A 7 45.47 25.77 -38.13
CA THR A 7 44.67 24.87 -37.30
C THR A 7 45.00 24.74 -35.80
N THR A 8 44.88 25.86 -35.08
CA THR A 8 44.29 25.75 -33.73
C THR A 8 42.89 25.12 -33.86
N ARG A 9 42.75 23.82 -33.56
CA ARG A 9 41.43 23.19 -33.42
C ARG A 9 40.67 23.94 -32.32
N ARG A 10 39.81 24.89 -32.69
CA ARG A 10 38.84 25.52 -31.79
C ARG A 10 38.11 24.40 -31.05
N ARG A 11 38.35 24.26 -29.75
CA ARG A 11 37.55 23.36 -28.92
C ARG A 11 36.09 23.81 -29.09
N PRO A 12 35.13 22.93 -29.38
CA PRO A 12 33.75 23.35 -29.54
C PRO A 12 33.26 24.01 -28.26
N HIS A 13 33.02 25.32 -28.28
CA HIS A 13 32.41 26.07 -27.20
C HIS A 13 30.90 26.13 -27.46
N GLY A 14 30.11 25.39 -26.70
CA GLY A 14 28.64 25.26 -26.84
C GLY A 14 28.13 23.84 -26.61
N LEU A 15 26.84 23.61 -26.94
CA LEU A 15 26.16 22.30 -26.89
C LEU A 15 26.88 21.21 -27.71
N ALA A 16 27.72 21.61 -28.67
CA ALA A 16 28.61 20.73 -29.42
C ALA A 16 29.62 19.97 -28.52
N SER A 17 30.05 20.52 -27.38
CA SER A 17 31.04 19.89 -26.51
C SER A 17 30.48 18.68 -25.73
N ARG A 18 31.30 17.62 -25.56
CA ARG A 18 30.94 16.43 -24.75
C ARG A 18 30.59 16.80 -23.30
N ARG A 19 31.21 17.85 -22.73
CA ARG A 19 30.97 18.28 -21.34
C ARG A 19 29.59 18.91 -21.16
N VAL A 20 29.24 19.89 -22.00
CA VAL A 20 27.92 20.54 -21.97
C VAL A 20 26.84 19.52 -22.30
N TRP A 21 27.09 18.63 -23.26
CA TRP A 21 26.17 17.56 -23.63
C TRP A 21 25.77 16.66 -22.44
N PHE A 22 26.73 16.01 -21.78
CA PHE A 22 26.43 15.12 -20.66
C PHE A 22 25.90 15.86 -19.42
N THR A 23 26.19 17.16 -19.28
CA THR A 23 25.54 17.99 -18.25
C THR A 23 24.06 18.21 -18.57
N ALA A 24 23.71 18.51 -19.82
CA ALA A 24 22.34 18.73 -20.26
C ALA A 24 21.46 17.47 -20.15
N VAL A 25 21.94 16.30 -20.60
CA VAL A 25 21.18 15.03 -20.48
C VAL A 25 21.10 14.48 -19.05
N THR A 26 21.79 15.10 -18.08
CA THR A 26 21.58 14.79 -16.65
C THR A 26 20.38 15.57 -16.06
N VAL A 27 19.92 16.64 -16.71
CA VAL A 27 18.79 17.46 -16.20
C VAL A 27 17.48 16.65 -16.04
N PRO A 28 17.06 15.78 -17.01
CA PRO A 28 15.88 14.93 -16.82
C PRO A 28 15.95 14.03 -15.58
N VAL A 29 17.14 13.49 -15.24
CA VAL A 29 17.35 12.67 -14.04
C VAL A 29 17.08 13.48 -12.77
N CYS A 30 17.50 14.75 -12.74
CA CYS A 30 17.22 15.65 -11.62
C CYS A 30 15.74 16.06 -11.55
N LEU A 31 15.07 16.27 -12.69
CA LEU A 31 13.64 16.58 -12.73
C LEU A 31 12.80 15.41 -12.22
N TRP A 32 13.09 14.17 -12.64
CA TRP A 32 12.43 12.99 -12.08
C TRP A 32 12.73 12.76 -10.61
N ALA A 33 13.92 13.15 -10.12
CA ALA A 33 14.22 13.11 -8.70
C ALA A 33 13.35 14.10 -7.90
N LEU A 34 12.99 15.26 -8.49
CA LEU A 34 12.01 16.18 -7.91
C LEU A 34 10.59 15.61 -7.95
N VAL A 35 10.18 14.93 -9.03
CA VAL A 35 8.86 14.26 -9.10
C VAL A 35 8.76 13.14 -8.07
N ALA A 36 9.77 12.28 -7.94
CA ALA A 36 9.82 11.22 -6.94
C ALA A 36 9.84 11.79 -5.51
N LEU A 37 10.54 12.90 -5.28
CA LEU A 37 10.54 13.62 -4.01
C LEU A 37 9.17 14.24 -3.68
N ALA A 38 8.51 14.84 -4.68
CA ALA A 38 7.18 15.42 -4.52
C ALA A 38 6.13 14.33 -4.22
N ALA A 39 6.18 13.18 -4.88
CA ALA A 39 5.33 12.03 -4.59
C ALA A 39 5.63 11.40 -3.22
N LEU A 40 6.90 11.35 -2.79
CA LEU A 40 7.29 10.89 -1.45
C LEU A 40 6.75 11.79 -0.34
N ILE A 41 6.75 13.11 -0.56
CA ILE A 41 6.14 14.08 0.36
C ILE A 41 4.60 14.03 0.27
N GLY A 42 4.07 13.88 -0.95
CA GLY A 42 2.65 13.81 -1.29
C GLY A 42 1.88 12.66 -0.63
N GLN A 43 2.56 11.56 -0.31
CA GLN A 43 2.01 10.41 0.42
C GLN A 43 1.34 10.76 1.76
N ARG A 44 1.63 11.93 2.34
CA ARG A 44 0.92 12.44 3.53
C ARG A 44 -0.56 12.76 3.28
N TRP A 45 -0.93 13.15 2.05
CA TRP A 45 -2.30 13.54 1.69
C TRP A 45 -3.00 12.52 0.79
N ARG A 46 -2.24 11.70 0.05
CA ARG A 46 -2.74 10.71 -0.90
C ARG A 46 -1.79 9.51 -0.93
N ALA A 47 -2.17 8.41 -0.29
CA ALA A 47 -1.29 7.25 -0.07
C ALA A 47 -0.89 6.53 -1.38
N ASP A 48 -1.78 6.56 -2.37
CA ASP A 48 -1.62 6.02 -3.72
C ASP A 48 -0.45 6.65 -4.51
N LEU A 49 -0.06 7.89 -4.19
CA LEU A 49 1.16 8.54 -4.72
C LEU A 49 2.45 7.74 -4.42
N GLY A 50 2.42 6.76 -3.51
CA GLY A 50 3.51 5.80 -3.30
C GLY A 50 3.91 5.05 -4.57
N TRP A 51 2.94 4.59 -5.36
CA TRP A 51 3.20 3.88 -6.62
C TRP A 51 3.82 4.81 -7.67
N ILE A 52 3.34 6.05 -7.74
CA ILE A 52 3.87 7.08 -8.66
C ILE A 52 5.31 7.45 -8.29
N GLY A 53 5.59 7.66 -7.00
CA GLY A 53 6.95 7.93 -6.52
C GLY A 53 7.92 6.79 -6.79
N LEU A 54 7.45 5.54 -6.65
CA LEU A 54 8.20 4.32 -6.97
C LEU A 54 8.65 4.31 -8.44
N HIS A 55 7.71 4.52 -9.37
CA HIS A 55 7.97 4.46 -10.81
C HIS A 55 8.69 5.70 -11.33
N ALA A 56 8.45 6.87 -10.75
CA ALA A 56 9.25 8.08 -10.98
C ALA A 56 10.72 7.87 -10.57
N ALA A 57 10.99 7.17 -9.45
CA ALA A 57 12.35 6.81 -9.05
C ALA A 57 12.97 5.74 -9.98
N ALA A 58 12.23 4.68 -10.29
CA ALA A 58 12.75 3.57 -11.11
C ALA A 58 12.94 3.95 -12.59
N LEU A 59 11.86 4.31 -13.28
CA LEU A 59 11.87 4.64 -14.72
C LEU A 59 12.43 6.05 -14.94
N GLY A 60 11.95 7.01 -14.14
CA GLY A 60 12.33 8.41 -14.26
C GLY A 60 13.80 8.68 -13.89
N VAL A 61 14.24 8.31 -12.69
CA VAL A 61 15.62 8.56 -12.24
C VAL A 61 16.58 7.47 -12.70
N ALA A 62 16.35 6.22 -12.31
CA ALA A 62 17.34 5.16 -12.49
C ALA A 62 17.50 4.74 -13.98
N THR A 63 16.43 4.50 -14.72
CA THR A 63 16.53 4.11 -16.14
C THR A 63 17.10 5.23 -17.02
N ASN A 64 16.71 6.51 -16.82
CA ASN A 64 17.36 7.63 -17.52
C ASN A 64 18.86 7.74 -17.19
N ALA A 65 19.25 7.49 -15.93
CA ALA A 65 20.66 7.45 -15.55
C ALA A 65 21.40 6.29 -16.24
N ILE A 66 20.83 5.07 -16.28
CA ILE A 66 21.42 3.92 -16.98
C ILE A 66 21.62 4.23 -18.46
N VAL A 67 20.62 4.75 -19.16
CA VAL A 67 20.72 5.13 -20.59
C VAL A 67 21.78 6.20 -20.82
N THR A 68 21.78 7.25 -20.00
CA THR A 68 22.72 8.38 -20.11
C THR A 68 24.17 7.96 -19.89
N TRP A 69 24.43 7.22 -18.81
CA TRP A 69 25.78 6.89 -18.38
C TRP A 69 26.36 5.67 -19.10
N SER A 70 25.54 4.70 -19.53
CA SER A 70 26.01 3.60 -20.39
C SER A 70 26.59 4.12 -21.71
N ASP A 71 25.96 5.11 -22.35
CA ASP A 71 26.50 5.75 -23.56
C ASP A 71 27.83 6.48 -23.26
N TYR A 72 27.92 7.20 -22.13
CA TYR A 72 29.17 7.82 -21.67
C TYR A 72 30.30 6.82 -21.42
N PHE A 73 30.00 5.68 -20.78
CA PHE A 73 31.00 4.65 -20.47
C PHE A 73 31.45 3.92 -21.73
N VAL A 74 30.56 3.64 -22.67
CA VAL A 74 30.95 3.08 -23.98
C VAL A 74 31.80 4.08 -24.77
N ASP A 75 31.43 5.38 -24.79
CA ASP A 75 32.25 6.48 -25.33
C ASP A 75 33.62 6.66 -24.64
N ALA A 76 33.79 6.18 -23.40
CA ALA A 76 35.03 6.31 -22.62
C ALA A 76 35.94 5.07 -22.74
N LEU A 77 35.34 3.87 -22.85
CA LEU A 77 36.04 2.59 -22.88
C LEU A 77 36.35 2.09 -24.31
N MET A 78 35.59 2.54 -25.30
CA MET A 78 35.78 2.19 -26.71
C MET A 78 36.45 3.33 -27.47
N ARG A 79 37.50 3.04 -28.24
CA ARG A 79 38.17 4.01 -29.13
C ARG A 79 37.40 4.19 -30.45
N GLY A 80 36.09 4.36 -30.37
CA GLY A 80 35.18 4.48 -31.52
C GLY A 80 34.61 5.88 -31.69
N ALA A 81 33.80 6.07 -32.74
CA ALA A 81 33.05 7.31 -32.93
C ALA A 81 32.05 7.54 -31.78
N ALA A 82 31.93 8.80 -31.36
CA ALA A 82 30.96 9.24 -30.35
C ALA A 82 29.52 8.98 -30.82
N SER A 83 28.59 8.89 -29.88
CA SER A 83 27.17 8.71 -30.20
C SER A 83 26.59 9.85 -31.04
N SER A 84 25.62 9.51 -31.90
CA SER A 84 24.78 10.53 -32.55
C SER A 84 23.87 11.13 -31.49
N LYS A 85 24.02 12.44 -31.24
CA LYS A 85 23.22 13.17 -30.26
C LYS A 85 21.73 13.11 -30.59
N ALA A 86 21.36 13.22 -31.87
CA ALA A 86 19.96 13.10 -32.32
C ALA A 86 19.33 11.76 -31.91
N ARG A 87 20.09 10.65 -32.03
CA ARG A 87 19.64 9.33 -31.56
C ARG A 87 19.48 9.30 -30.03
N GLN A 88 20.42 9.86 -29.28
CA GLN A 88 20.33 9.89 -27.81
C GLN A 88 19.17 10.77 -27.33
N ILE A 89 18.88 11.88 -28.01
CA ILE A 89 17.66 12.69 -27.79
C ILE A 89 16.42 11.84 -28.06
N GLY A 90 16.32 11.16 -29.20
CA GLY A 90 15.17 10.32 -29.54
C GLY A 90 14.91 9.20 -28.52
N VAL A 91 15.96 8.51 -28.06
CA VAL A 91 15.87 7.50 -27.01
C VAL A 91 15.39 8.10 -25.68
N LEU A 92 16.00 9.20 -25.22
CA LEU A 92 15.59 9.84 -23.97
C LEU A 92 14.17 10.43 -24.07
N ALA A 93 13.82 11.06 -25.19
CA ALA A 93 12.46 11.58 -25.42
C ALA A 93 11.42 10.44 -25.38
N GLY A 94 11.66 9.33 -26.08
CA GLY A 94 10.80 8.15 -26.02
C GLY A 94 10.66 7.57 -24.61
N LEU A 95 11.78 7.43 -23.87
CA LEU A 95 11.77 6.98 -22.49
C LEU A 95 10.94 7.91 -21.56
N ASN A 96 11.11 9.22 -21.70
CA ASN A 96 10.42 10.21 -20.86
C ASN A 96 8.93 10.35 -21.20
N VAL A 97 8.58 10.46 -22.50
CA VAL A 97 7.19 10.48 -22.97
C VAL A 97 6.48 9.17 -22.61
N GLY A 98 7.14 8.02 -22.80
CA GLY A 98 6.59 6.73 -22.41
C GLY A 98 6.39 6.58 -20.91
N SER A 99 7.31 7.11 -20.09
CA SER A 99 7.16 7.13 -18.62
C SER A 99 5.99 8.01 -18.16
N LEU A 100 5.82 9.19 -18.78
CA LEU A 100 4.68 10.08 -18.51
C LEU A 100 3.35 9.45 -18.95
N ALA A 101 3.31 8.82 -20.13
CA ALA A 101 2.13 8.11 -20.62
C ALA A 101 1.78 6.90 -19.74
N LEU A 102 2.77 6.13 -19.28
CA LEU A 102 2.54 4.99 -18.39
C LEU A 102 1.99 5.44 -17.02
N ILE A 103 2.61 6.45 -16.39
CA ILE A 103 2.20 6.95 -15.07
C ILE A 103 0.84 7.65 -15.16
N GLY A 104 0.67 8.58 -16.11
CA GLY A 104 -0.59 9.30 -16.31
C GLY A 104 -1.72 8.40 -16.82
N GLY A 105 -1.40 7.34 -17.56
CA GLY A 105 -2.37 6.32 -17.97
C GLY A 105 -2.88 5.50 -16.80
N ILE A 106 -2.05 5.22 -15.78
CA ILE A 106 -2.50 4.53 -14.56
C ILE A 106 -3.34 5.47 -13.70
N GLU A 107 -2.90 6.71 -13.48
CA GLU A 107 -3.68 7.74 -12.75
C GLU A 107 -5.06 8.00 -13.40
N ALA A 108 -5.16 7.94 -14.73
CA ALA A 108 -6.40 8.15 -15.47
C ALA A 108 -7.19 6.86 -15.78
N ALA A 109 -6.76 5.69 -15.28
CA ALA A 109 -7.33 4.37 -15.59
C ALA A 109 -7.42 4.03 -17.10
N LEU A 110 -6.54 4.60 -17.93
CA LEU A 110 -6.51 4.45 -19.39
C LEU A 110 -5.55 3.32 -19.83
N ASN A 111 -5.98 2.06 -19.72
CA ASN A 111 -5.20 0.88 -20.13
C ASN A 111 -4.49 0.96 -21.52
N PRO A 112 -5.09 1.55 -22.57
CA PRO A 112 -4.39 1.75 -23.85
C PRO A 112 -3.20 2.71 -23.73
N LEU A 113 -3.31 3.75 -22.91
CA LEU A 113 -2.24 4.73 -22.67
C LEU A 113 -1.12 4.12 -21.81
N VAL A 114 -1.47 3.29 -20.83
CA VAL A 114 -0.50 2.48 -20.05
C VAL A 114 0.30 1.57 -20.97
N THR A 115 -0.39 0.82 -21.83
CA THR A 115 0.22 -0.12 -22.78
C THR A 115 1.11 0.59 -23.80
N ALA A 116 0.63 1.70 -24.38
CA ALA A 116 1.41 2.52 -25.31
C ALA A 116 2.65 3.14 -24.63
N GLY A 117 2.51 3.62 -23.39
CA GLY A 117 3.62 4.11 -22.57
C GLY A 117 4.68 3.03 -22.33
N ALA A 118 4.27 1.87 -21.84
CA ALA A 118 5.15 0.72 -21.61
C ALA A 118 5.89 0.30 -22.89
N ALA A 119 5.18 0.18 -24.01
CA ALA A 119 5.75 -0.18 -25.30
C ALA A 119 6.78 0.85 -25.78
N LEU A 120 6.52 2.14 -25.63
CA LEU A 120 7.44 3.20 -26.02
C LEU A 120 8.73 3.21 -25.18
N ILE A 121 8.63 2.96 -23.86
CA ILE A 121 9.79 2.77 -22.97
C ILE A 121 10.62 1.56 -23.43
N VAL A 122 9.98 0.42 -23.69
CA VAL A 122 10.63 -0.81 -24.16
C VAL A 122 11.36 -0.57 -25.49
N VAL A 123 10.70 0.07 -26.46
CA VAL A 123 11.31 0.44 -27.76
C VAL A 123 12.53 1.35 -27.57
N ALA A 124 12.45 2.36 -26.70
CA ALA A 124 13.58 3.24 -26.41
C ALA A 124 14.80 2.47 -25.87
N ILE A 125 14.61 1.52 -24.95
CA ILE A 125 15.68 0.68 -24.39
C ILE A 125 16.25 -0.29 -25.42
N VAL A 126 15.40 -0.92 -26.24
CA VAL A 126 15.84 -1.80 -27.34
C VAL A 126 16.68 -1.03 -28.37
N VAL A 127 16.22 0.15 -28.80
CA VAL A 127 16.95 1.03 -29.73
C VAL A 127 18.30 1.47 -29.14
N HIS A 128 18.33 1.82 -27.86
CA HIS A 128 19.57 2.18 -27.14
C HIS A 128 20.60 1.04 -27.17
N CYS A 129 20.21 -0.15 -26.73
CA CYS A 129 21.12 -1.28 -26.64
C CYS A 129 21.50 -1.87 -28.00
N ALA A 130 20.62 -1.84 -29.00
CA ALA A 130 20.99 -2.10 -30.40
C ALA A 130 22.01 -1.09 -30.94
N SER A 131 22.03 0.14 -30.41
CA SER A 131 23.07 1.13 -30.69
C SER A 131 24.39 0.79 -29.98
N LEU A 132 24.37 0.46 -28.68
CA LEU A 132 25.58 0.07 -27.94
C LEU A 132 26.23 -1.18 -28.55
N TRP A 133 25.43 -2.18 -28.92
CA TRP A 133 25.90 -3.41 -29.56
C TRP A 133 26.54 -3.17 -30.94
N ARG A 134 25.88 -2.42 -31.83
CA ARG A 134 26.46 -2.05 -33.14
C ARG A 134 27.80 -1.33 -32.99
N ARG A 135 27.88 -0.38 -32.05
CA ARG A 135 29.12 0.37 -31.75
C ARG A 135 30.21 -0.52 -31.16
N SER A 136 29.82 -1.57 -30.42
CA SER A 136 30.78 -2.54 -29.88
C SER A 136 31.39 -3.44 -30.96
N ARG A 137 30.65 -3.78 -32.03
CA ARG A 137 31.18 -4.55 -33.16
C ARG A 137 32.13 -3.75 -34.07
N GLY A 138 31.93 -2.44 -34.20
CA GLY A 138 32.72 -1.58 -35.11
C GLY A 138 33.95 -0.89 -34.50
N ALA A 139 34.32 -1.18 -33.25
CA ALA A 139 35.44 -0.52 -32.57
C ALA A 139 36.60 -1.50 -32.29
N LEU A 140 37.82 -0.98 -32.19
CA LEU A 140 38.95 -1.70 -31.57
C LEU A 140 38.67 -1.88 -30.07
N THR A 141 37.89 -2.91 -29.74
CA THR A 141 37.40 -3.10 -28.38
C THR A 141 38.54 -3.45 -27.43
N THR A 142 38.62 -2.74 -26.30
CA THR A 142 39.34 -3.29 -25.16
C THR A 142 38.54 -4.48 -24.64
N ARG A 143 39.21 -5.54 -24.16
CA ARG A 143 38.54 -6.70 -23.54
C ARG A 143 37.59 -6.26 -22.40
N LEU A 144 37.89 -5.13 -21.75
CA LEU A 144 37.06 -4.53 -20.71
C LEU A 144 35.76 -3.96 -21.27
N GLY A 145 35.82 -3.16 -22.35
CA GLY A 145 34.65 -2.57 -22.99
C GLY A 145 33.62 -3.60 -23.47
N SER A 146 34.06 -4.72 -24.04
CA SER A 146 33.13 -5.80 -24.44
C SER A 146 32.46 -6.50 -23.25
N THR A 147 33.09 -6.50 -22.08
CA THR A 147 32.51 -7.04 -20.84
C THR A 147 31.36 -6.14 -20.36
N VAL A 148 31.63 -4.84 -20.24
CA VAL A 148 30.64 -3.85 -19.77
C VAL A 148 29.43 -3.76 -20.71
N VAL A 149 29.65 -3.80 -22.03
CA VAL A 149 28.56 -3.86 -23.02
C VAL A 149 27.70 -5.12 -22.86
N GLY A 150 28.30 -6.27 -22.54
CA GLY A 150 27.56 -7.51 -22.26
C GLY A 150 26.55 -7.37 -21.11
N TYR A 151 26.96 -6.70 -20.02
CA TYR A 151 26.05 -6.40 -18.90
C TYR A 151 24.90 -5.47 -19.31
N TYR A 152 25.16 -4.41 -20.10
CA TYR A 152 24.09 -3.52 -20.58
C TYR A 152 23.12 -4.20 -21.55
N ILE A 153 23.57 -5.18 -22.34
CA ILE A 153 22.70 -5.97 -23.21
C ILE A 153 21.81 -6.91 -22.40
N ALA A 154 22.38 -7.61 -21.40
CA ALA A 154 21.59 -8.46 -20.49
C ALA A 154 20.56 -7.64 -19.69
N CYS A 155 20.98 -6.49 -19.17
CA CYS A 155 20.10 -5.49 -18.54
C CYS A 155 18.90 -5.12 -19.43
N ALA A 156 19.11 -4.91 -20.73
CA ALA A 156 18.02 -4.61 -21.65
C ALA A 156 17.07 -5.79 -21.86
N GLY A 157 17.59 -7.02 -22.00
CA GLY A 157 16.76 -8.23 -22.10
C GLY A 157 15.83 -8.39 -20.89
N TRP A 158 16.36 -8.21 -19.67
CA TRP A 158 15.55 -8.23 -18.46
C TRP A 158 14.62 -7.04 -18.30
N PHE A 159 14.95 -5.88 -18.86
CA PHE A 159 14.01 -4.75 -18.92
C PHE A 159 12.82 -5.04 -19.83
N VAL A 160 13.04 -5.72 -20.98
CA VAL A 160 11.93 -6.21 -21.82
C VAL A 160 11.08 -7.22 -21.05
N ALA A 161 11.70 -8.17 -20.35
CA ALA A 161 10.96 -9.13 -19.50
C ALA A 161 10.13 -8.42 -18.41
N ALA A 162 10.68 -7.40 -17.74
CA ALA A 162 9.93 -6.59 -16.78
C ALA A 162 8.73 -5.90 -17.43
N GLY A 163 8.88 -5.33 -18.63
CA GLY A 163 7.78 -4.74 -19.40
C GLY A 163 6.69 -5.77 -19.76
N VAL A 164 7.08 -6.98 -20.17
CA VAL A 164 6.15 -8.09 -20.45
C VAL A 164 5.38 -8.50 -19.19
N PHE A 165 6.05 -8.71 -18.05
CA PHE A 165 5.35 -9.05 -16.81
C PHE A 165 4.46 -7.90 -16.31
N GLY A 166 4.88 -6.64 -16.49
CA GLY A 166 4.05 -5.46 -16.18
C GLY A 166 2.77 -5.40 -17.02
N PHE A 167 2.86 -5.74 -18.31
CA PHE A 167 1.68 -5.88 -19.18
C PHE A 167 0.79 -7.06 -18.76
N LEU A 168 1.37 -8.23 -18.48
CA LEU A 168 0.60 -9.39 -18.00
C LEU A 168 -0.15 -9.11 -16.70
N MET A 169 0.41 -8.28 -15.80
CA MET A 169 -0.29 -7.81 -14.60
C MET A 169 -1.54 -6.98 -14.92
N THR A 170 -1.58 -6.21 -16.01
CA THR A 170 -2.79 -5.45 -16.39
C THR A 170 -3.93 -6.31 -16.93
N THR A 171 -3.65 -7.58 -17.26
CA THR A 171 -4.63 -8.55 -17.79
C THR A 171 -4.89 -9.73 -16.86
N ALA A 172 -4.27 -9.77 -15.67
CA ALA A 172 -4.30 -10.93 -14.77
C ALA A 172 -5.15 -10.65 -13.51
N GLY A 173 -6.18 -11.47 -13.32
CA GLY A 173 -6.97 -11.50 -12.07
C GLY A 173 -6.44 -12.50 -11.03
N GLY A 174 -6.84 -12.30 -9.78
CA GLY A 174 -6.62 -13.23 -8.67
C GLY A 174 -5.15 -13.63 -8.45
N GLY A 175 -4.92 -14.90 -8.11
CA GLY A 175 -3.60 -15.43 -7.76
C GLY A 175 -2.53 -15.34 -8.85
N HIS A 176 -2.88 -15.01 -10.09
CA HIS A 176 -1.93 -14.79 -11.18
C HIS A 176 -1.22 -13.42 -11.06
N LEU A 177 -1.90 -12.40 -10.54
CA LEU A 177 -1.32 -11.06 -10.32
C LEU A 177 -0.07 -11.12 -9.43
N ASN A 178 -0.16 -11.82 -8.30
CA ASN A 178 0.94 -12.00 -7.35
C ASN A 178 2.15 -12.74 -7.95
N ARG A 179 1.91 -13.69 -8.88
CA ARG A 179 2.98 -14.43 -9.57
C ARG A 179 3.74 -13.54 -10.56
N TYR A 180 3.02 -12.71 -11.32
CA TYR A 180 3.63 -11.79 -12.28
C TYR A 180 4.28 -10.58 -11.59
N LEU A 181 3.78 -10.14 -10.43
CA LEU A 181 4.38 -9.07 -9.63
C LEU A 181 5.82 -9.40 -9.20
N LEU A 182 6.06 -10.60 -8.65
CA LEU A 182 7.43 -11.03 -8.29
C LEU A 182 8.35 -11.10 -9.52
N ALA A 183 7.84 -11.64 -10.63
CA ALA A 183 8.57 -11.75 -11.89
C ALA A 183 8.94 -10.36 -12.46
N HIS A 184 8.03 -9.40 -12.37
CA HIS A 184 8.24 -7.99 -12.74
C HIS A 184 9.32 -7.35 -11.86
N ILE A 185 9.18 -7.41 -10.53
CA ILE A 185 10.14 -6.81 -9.57
C ILE A 185 11.54 -7.40 -9.76
N ALA A 186 11.67 -8.72 -9.87
CA ALA A 186 12.97 -9.37 -10.07
C ALA A 186 13.62 -8.93 -11.40
N SER A 187 12.86 -8.92 -12.49
CA SER A 187 13.34 -8.50 -13.82
C SER A 187 13.74 -7.02 -13.86
N ALA A 188 12.96 -6.14 -13.22
CA ALA A 188 13.22 -4.71 -13.16
C ALA A 188 14.44 -4.38 -12.26
N VAL A 189 14.43 -4.87 -11.02
CA VAL A 189 15.42 -4.46 -10.01
C VAL A 189 16.72 -5.26 -10.12
N LEU A 190 16.67 -6.58 -10.21
CA LEU A 190 17.89 -7.41 -10.27
C LEU A 190 18.43 -7.54 -11.69
N GLY A 191 17.54 -7.55 -12.68
CA GLY A 191 17.85 -7.66 -14.10
C GLY A 191 18.30 -6.36 -14.73
N CYS A 192 17.44 -5.34 -14.79
CA CYS A 192 17.83 -4.05 -15.36
C CYS A 192 18.82 -3.30 -14.45
N LEU A 193 18.37 -2.89 -13.26
CA LEU A 193 19.20 -2.07 -12.38
C LEU A 193 20.44 -2.85 -11.89
N GLY A 194 20.25 -4.03 -11.30
CA GLY A 194 21.34 -4.84 -10.73
C GLY A 194 22.46 -5.15 -11.71
N LEU A 195 22.16 -5.65 -12.91
CA LEU A 195 23.19 -5.94 -13.92
C LEU A 195 23.89 -4.68 -14.44
N ALA A 196 23.15 -3.58 -14.67
CA ALA A 196 23.76 -2.31 -15.08
C ALA A 196 24.77 -1.81 -14.02
N VAL A 197 24.42 -1.95 -12.74
CA VAL A 197 25.26 -1.58 -11.60
C VAL A 197 26.49 -2.46 -11.50
N ILE A 198 26.33 -3.78 -11.46
CA ILE A 198 27.42 -4.75 -11.35
C ILE A 198 28.43 -4.56 -12.49
N GLY A 199 27.95 -4.48 -13.74
CA GLY A 199 28.80 -4.26 -14.91
C GLY A 199 29.56 -2.93 -14.88
N THR A 200 28.94 -1.87 -14.35
CA THR A 200 29.56 -0.54 -14.24
C THR A 200 30.62 -0.49 -13.13
N LEU A 201 30.31 -1.04 -11.94
CA LEU A 201 31.16 -0.93 -10.75
C LEU A 201 32.55 -1.54 -10.92
N VAL A 202 32.68 -2.60 -11.72
CA VAL A 202 33.99 -3.20 -12.09
C VAL A 202 34.97 -2.15 -12.64
N THR A 203 34.47 -1.14 -13.35
CA THR A 203 35.28 -0.04 -13.92
C THR A 203 35.22 1.25 -13.08
N LEU A 204 34.05 1.57 -12.54
CA LEU A 204 33.80 2.83 -11.84
C LEU A 204 34.41 2.83 -10.43
N TRP A 205 34.42 1.70 -9.73
CA TRP A 205 34.91 1.64 -8.34
C TRP A 205 36.41 1.97 -8.19
N PRO A 206 37.35 1.35 -8.94
CA PRO A 206 38.76 1.76 -8.91
C PRO A 206 38.95 3.22 -9.35
N THR A 207 38.10 3.70 -10.27
CA THR A 207 38.14 5.06 -10.79
C THR A 207 37.72 6.09 -9.72
N ILE A 208 36.70 5.81 -8.91
CA ILE A 208 36.29 6.61 -7.74
C ILE A 208 37.43 6.69 -6.71
N LEU A 209 38.03 5.54 -6.35
CA LEU A 209 39.15 5.50 -5.42
C LEU A 209 40.44 6.11 -5.98
N ARG A 210 40.56 6.19 -7.32
CA ARG A 210 41.79 6.51 -8.07
C ARG A 210 42.89 5.47 -7.83
N THR A 211 42.52 4.20 -7.92
CA THR A 211 43.43 3.03 -7.89
C THR A 211 43.46 2.34 -9.25
N ARG A 212 44.44 1.47 -9.48
CA ARG A 212 44.43 0.59 -10.66
C ARG A 212 43.34 -0.48 -10.48
N MET A 213 42.83 -1.02 -11.60
CA MET A 213 41.92 -2.15 -11.58
C MET A 213 42.59 -3.38 -10.93
N VAL A 214 41.85 -4.09 -10.08
CA VAL A 214 42.35 -5.29 -9.39
C VAL A 214 42.59 -6.42 -10.39
N PRO A 215 43.73 -7.14 -10.34
CA PRO A 215 43.96 -8.31 -11.18
C PRO A 215 42.84 -9.35 -11.06
N GLY A 216 42.46 -9.95 -12.18
CA GLY A 216 41.37 -10.95 -12.26
C GLY A 216 39.95 -10.38 -12.30
N ALA A 217 39.69 -9.18 -11.76
CA ALA A 217 38.32 -8.64 -11.61
C ALA A 217 37.51 -8.58 -12.91
N GLN A 218 38.16 -8.36 -14.05
CA GLN A 218 37.53 -8.41 -15.36
C GLN A 218 37.13 -9.84 -15.80
N THR A 219 37.97 -10.84 -15.49
CA THR A 219 37.68 -12.26 -15.76
C THR A 219 36.56 -12.74 -14.85
N ASP A 220 36.59 -12.35 -13.57
CA ASP A 220 35.55 -12.63 -12.58
C ASP A 220 34.20 -12.07 -13.08
N ALA A 221 34.17 -10.80 -13.51
CA ALA A 221 32.97 -10.16 -14.07
C ALA A 221 32.44 -10.87 -15.33
N ARG A 222 33.32 -11.37 -16.21
CA ARG A 222 32.91 -12.14 -17.40
C ARG A 222 32.28 -13.49 -17.05
N ARG A 223 32.80 -14.17 -16.02
CA ARG A 223 32.27 -15.45 -15.52
C ARG A 223 30.96 -15.26 -14.74
N ALA A 224 30.84 -14.18 -13.99
CA ALA A 224 29.65 -13.88 -13.20
C ALA A 224 28.42 -13.54 -14.08
N LEU A 225 28.59 -12.94 -15.26
CA LEU A 225 27.47 -12.52 -16.11
C LEU A 225 26.49 -13.67 -16.47
N PRO A 226 26.91 -14.81 -17.05
CA PRO A 226 25.98 -15.90 -17.35
C PRO A 226 25.36 -16.49 -16.07
N LEU A 227 26.13 -16.61 -14.98
CA LEU A 227 25.63 -17.11 -13.70
C LEU A 227 24.57 -16.21 -13.08
N LEU A 228 24.73 -14.87 -13.15
CA LEU A 228 23.72 -13.89 -12.72
C LEU A 228 22.43 -14.00 -13.53
N ASN A 229 22.53 -14.26 -14.84
CA ASN A 229 21.35 -14.46 -15.69
C ASN A 229 20.62 -15.78 -15.37
N ILE A 230 21.36 -16.86 -15.12
CA ILE A 230 20.78 -18.14 -14.68
C ILE A 230 20.11 -17.99 -13.31
N ALA A 231 20.80 -17.39 -12.34
CA ALA A 231 20.27 -17.12 -11.01
C ALA A 231 18.97 -16.30 -11.07
N LEU A 232 18.95 -15.22 -11.87
CA LEU A 232 17.78 -14.39 -12.06
C LEU A 232 16.64 -15.11 -12.79
N ALA A 233 16.94 -15.95 -13.78
CA ALA A 233 15.93 -16.79 -14.42
C ALA A 233 15.30 -17.77 -13.42
N VAL A 234 16.08 -18.34 -12.50
CA VAL A 234 15.55 -19.18 -11.40
C VAL A 234 14.65 -18.36 -10.46
N VAL A 235 15.01 -17.11 -10.13
CA VAL A 235 14.13 -16.20 -9.34
C VAL A 235 12.78 -16.00 -10.04
N VAL A 236 12.81 -15.64 -11.32
CA VAL A 236 11.62 -15.31 -12.12
C VAL A 236 10.75 -16.55 -12.36
N ILE A 237 11.35 -17.69 -12.70
CA ILE A 237 10.62 -18.96 -12.86
C ILE A 237 9.92 -19.32 -11.56
N GLY A 238 10.62 -19.28 -10.41
CA GLY A 238 10.04 -19.54 -9.09
C GLY A 238 8.83 -18.66 -8.78
N GLY A 239 8.87 -17.37 -9.15
CA GLY A 239 7.73 -16.46 -8.98
C GLY A 239 6.55 -16.79 -9.89
N VAL A 240 6.81 -17.03 -11.19
CA VAL A 240 5.76 -17.37 -12.16
C VAL A 240 5.04 -18.68 -11.80
N ILE A 241 5.74 -19.67 -11.25
CA ILE A 241 5.14 -20.95 -10.83
C ILE A 241 4.63 -20.95 -9.37
N GLY A 242 4.77 -19.84 -8.63
CA GLY A 242 4.33 -19.74 -7.23
C GLY A 242 5.12 -20.62 -6.24
N ARG A 243 6.42 -20.84 -6.47
CA ARG A 243 7.30 -21.66 -5.61
C ARG A 243 8.41 -20.81 -5.00
N GLY A 244 8.13 -20.22 -3.84
CA GLY A 244 9.04 -19.32 -3.13
C GLY A 244 10.45 -19.87 -2.92
N TRP A 245 10.58 -21.14 -2.50
CA TRP A 245 11.89 -21.78 -2.27
C TRP A 245 12.77 -21.80 -3.53
N LEU A 246 12.18 -21.91 -4.73
CA LEU A 246 12.93 -21.86 -5.99
C LEU A 246 13.42 -20.44 -6.25
N SER A 247 12.59 -19.43 -5.95
CA SER A 247 13.05 -18.04 -5.99
C SER A 247 14.16 -17.76 -4.97
N ALA A 248 14.09 -18.34 -3.77
CA ALA A 248 15.15 -18.23 -2.77
C ALA A 248 16.47 -18.84 -3.27
N LEU A 249 16.44 -20.02 -3.91
CA LEU A 249 17.62 -20.63 -4.54
C LEU A 249 18.25 -19.71 -5.60
N GLY A 250 17.41 -19.07 -6.42
CA GLY A 250 17.87 -18.06 -7.39
C GLY A 250 18.53 -16.85 -6.72
N LEU A 251 17.95 -16.35 -5.62
CA LEU A 251 18.51 -15.23 -4.86
C LEU A 251 19.85 -15.58 -4.20
N VAL A 252 20.01 -16.79 -3.65
CA VAL A 252 21.30 -17.31 -3.15
C VAL A 252 22.34 -17.35 -4.26
N GLY A 253 21.98 -17.85 -5.44
CA GLY A 253 22.86 -17.84 -6.62
C GLY A 253 23.28 -16.42 -7.05
N TYR A 254 22.35 -15.47 -6.97
CA TYR A 254 22.62 -14.06 -7.29
C TYR A 254 23.57 -13.43 -6.26
N LEU A 255 23.34 -13.66 -4.97
CA LEU A 255 24.21 -13.23 -3.87
C LEU A 255 25.64 -13.80 -3.99
N ALA A 256 25.77 -15.09 -4.32
CA ALA A 256 27.06 -15.72 -4.55
C ALA A 256 27.83 -15.06 -5.71
N CYS A 257 27.14 -14.74 -6.81
CA CYS A 257 27.73 -14.03 -7.93
C CYS A 257 28.10 -12.57 -7.60
N LEU A 258 27.29 -11.90 -6.77
CA LEU A 258 27.56 -10.55 -6.28
C LEU A 258 28.86 -10.51 -5.44
N GLY A 259 29.15 -11.60 -4.72
CA GLY A 259 30.38 -11.82 -3.96
C GLY A 259 31.67 -11.55 -4.75
N PHE A 260 31.73 -11.89 -6.05
CA PHE A 260 32.90 -11.59 -6.90
C PHE A 260 33.16 -10.08 -7.03
N THR A 261 32.08 -9.29 -7.22
CA THR A 261 32.16 -7.83 -7.33
C THR A 261 32.51 -7.20 -5.99
N LEU A 262 31.90 -7.66 -4.90
CA LEU A 262 32.22 -7.21 -3.54
C LEU A 262 33.68 -7.52 -3.16
N ALA A 263 34.20 -8.71 -3.52
CA ALA A 263 35.60 -9.07 -3.31
C ALA A 263 36.57 -8.20 -4.15
N ALA A 264 36.20 -7.82 -5.37
CA ALA A 264 36.97 -6.86 -6.16
C ALA A 264 36.93 -5.45 -5.53
N MET A 265 35.76 -5.02 -5.02
CA MET A 265 35.61 -3.73 -4.33
C MET A 265 36.45 -3.66 -3.06
N MET A 266 36.39 -4.70 -2.22
CA MET A 266 37.19 -4.83 -0.99
C MET A 266 38.69 -4.85 -1.27
N ARG A 267 39.15 -5.59 -2.28
CA ARG A 267 40.56 -5.59 -2.71
C ARG A 267 41.04 -4.19 -3.11
N ALA A 268 40.23 -3.42 -3.86
CA ALA A 268 40.57 -2.04 -4.22
C ALA A 268 40.54 -1.08 -3.01
N ALA A 269 39.58 -1.25 -2.08
CA ALA A 269 39.46 -0.43 -0.88
C ALA A 269 40.64 -0.62 0.11
N ARG A 270 41.21 -1.83 0.17
CA ARG A 270 42.44 -2.11 0.94
C ARG A 270 43.68 -1.37 0.39
N VAL A 271 43.75 -1.14 -0.92
CA VAL A 271 44.85 -0.35 -1.54
C VAL A 271 44.72 1.13 -1.21
N LYS A 272 43.49 1.66 -1.14
CA LYS A 272 43.25 3.05 -0.78
C LYS A 272 41.88 3.24 -0.11
N PRO A 273 41.83 3.72 1.14
CA PRO A 273 40.60 3.73 1.92
C PRO A 273 39.54 4.69 1.33
N PRO A 274 38.25 4.29 1.32
CA PRO A 274 37.15 5.06 0.75
C PRO A 274 36.77 6.25 1.66
N ARG A 275 37.37 7.44 1.42
CA ARG A 275 37.14 8.64 2.26
C ARG A 275 36.12 9.65 1.70
N SER A 276 35.92 9.72 0.39
CA SER A 276 34.93 10.63 -0.21
C SER A 276 33.49 10.22 0.10
N PHE A 277 32.54 11.16 0.00
CA PHE A 277 31.10 10.89 0.00
C PHE A 277 30.76 9.87 -1.09
N ALA A 278 31.27 10.09 -2.31
CA ALA A 278 31.06 9.22 -3.47
C ALA A 278 31.37 7.74 -3.17
N ALA A 279 32.54 7.45 -2.60
CA ALA A 279 32.96 6.08 -2.31
C ALA A 279 32.10 5.43 -1.20
N ARG A 280 31.74 6.18 -0.17
CA ARG A 280 31.01 5.66 0.99
C ARG A 280 29.51 5.49 0.70
N SER A 281 28.93 6.38 -0.09
CA SER A 281 27.55 6.26 -0.58
C SER A 281 27.39 5.04 -1.50
N VAL A 282 28.38 4.74 -2.35
CA VAL A 282 28.40 3.48 -3.13
C VAL A 282 28.51 2.24 -2.23
N ILE A 283 29.36 2.26 -1.19
CA ILE A 283 29.44 1.14 -0.22
C ILE A 283 28.10 0.94 0.50
N ALA A 284 27.50 2.01 1.01
CA ALA A 284 26.21 1.96 1.70
C ALA A 284 25.10 1.41 0.78
N GLY A 285 25.03 1.88 -0.48
CA GLY A 285 24.10 1.33 -1.46
C GLY A 285 24.29 -0.17 -1.70
N MET A 286 25.54 -0.65 -1.82
CA MET A 286 25.82 -2.08 -1.96
C MET A 286 25.49 -2.88 -0.69
N ALA A 287 25.66 -2.30 0.50
CA ALA A 287 25.27 -2.93 1.76
C ALA A 287 23.74 -3.09 1.86
N TRP A 288 22.98 -2.06 1.45
CA TRP A 288 21.53 -2.14 1.33
C TRP A 288 21.08 -3.21 0.34
N LEU A 289 21.73 -3.32 -0.83
CA LEU A 289 21.42 -4.37 -1.80
C LEU A 289 21.64 -5.77 -1.19
N VAL A 290 22.79 -6.01 -0.55
CA VAL A 290 23.11 -7.31 0.05
C VAL A 290 22.14 -7.65 1.19
N GLY A 291 21.94 -6.73 2.14
CA GLY A 291 21.03 -6.94 3.27
C GLY A 291 19.60 -7.21 2.81
N THR A 292 19.10 -6.44 1.84
CA THR A 292 17.76 -6.63 1.30
C THR A 292 17.62 -7.95 0.55
N LEU A 293 18.64 -8.38 -0.20
CA LEU A 293 18.61 -9.68 -0.89
C LEU A 293 18.67 -10.87 0.08
N VAL A 294 19.40 -10.75 1.19
CA VAL A 294 19.40 -11.76 2.26
C VAL A 294 18.01 -11.85 2.90
N VAL A 295 17.38 -10.72 3.26
CA VAL A 295 16.02 -10.70 3.80
C VAL A 295 15.00 -11.25 2.79
N ALA A 296 15.10 -10.88 1.51
CA ALA A 296 14.26 -11.42 0.45
C ALA A 296 14.43 -12.93 0.26
N THR A 297 15.64 -13.46 0.42
CA THR A 297 15.92 -14.91 0.39
C THR A 297 15.21 -15.62 1.54
N VAL A 298 15.29 -15.07 2.77
CA VAL A 298 14.62 -15.62 3.95
C VAL A 298 13.10 -15.60 3.77
N ILE A 299 12.51 -14.49 3.32
CA ILE A 299 11.07 -14.36 3.06
C ILE A 299 10.62 -15.36 1.99
N ALA A 300 11.36 -15.47 0.87
CA ALA A 300 11.02 -16.40 -0.20
C ALA A 300 11.17 -17.89 0.22
N ALA A 301 12.12 -18.20 1.10
CA ALA A 301 12.35 -19.56 1.59
C ALA A 301 11.35 -20.00 2.68
N MET A 302 10.95 -19.08 3.56
CA MET A 302 10.16 -19.38 4.77
C MET A 302 8.70 -18.96 4.69
N GLY A 303 8.28 -18.25 3.64
CA GLY A 303 6.89 -17.83 3.48
C GLY A 303 5.96 -19.02 3.20
N PRO A 304 4.83 -19.16 3.93
CA PRO A 304 3.95 -20.32 3.80
C PRO A 304 3.21 -20.37 2.45
N ASP A 305 2.86 -19.21 1.90
CA ASP A 305 2.09 -19.06 0.67
C ASP A 305 2.56 -17.85 -0.16
N THR A 306 2.08 -17.73 -1.40
CA THR A 306 2.53 -16.67 -2.31
C THR A 306 2.07 -15.26 -1.92
N ALA A 307 0.90 -15.10 -1.30
CA ALA A 307 0.40 -13.80 -0.84
C ALA A 307 1.20 -13.30 0.37
N THR A 308 1.49 -14.14 1.37
CA THR A 308 2.36 -13.78 2.50
C THR A 308 3.77 -13.40 2.04
N ILE A 309 4.33 -14.12 1.04
CA ILE A 309 5.61 -13.76 0.42
C ILE A 309 5.51 -12.38 -0.25
N MET A 310 4.44 -12.10 -1.02
CA MET A 310 4.29 -10.81 -1.70
C MET A 310 4.15 -9.66 -0.70
N ASN A 311 3.28 -9.78 0.30
CA ASN A 311 3.05 -8.74 1.31
C ASN A 311 4.33 -8.35 2.07
N ARG A 312 5.23 -9.32 2.30
CA ARG A 312 6.54 -9.07 2.94
C ARG A 312 7.61 -8.58 1.96
N LEU A 313 7.57 -8.99 0.69
CA LEU A 313 8.54 -8.53 -0.33
C LEU A 313 8.25 -7.11 -0.84
N THR A 314 7.00 -6.66 -0.89
CA THR A 314 6.67 -5.27 -1.27
C THR A 314 7.23 -4.25 -0.28
N ALA A 315 7.29 -4.58 1.02
CA ALA A 315 7.97 -3.77 2.03
C ALA A 315 9.47 -3.55 1.75
N LEU A 316 10.12 -4.44 0.98
CA LEU A 316 11.53 -4.31 0.59
C LEU A 316 11.76 -3.33 -0.57
N ALA A 317 10.71 -2.79 -1.19
CA ALA A 317 10.83 -1.83 -2.28
C ALA A 317 11.59 -0.55 -1.88
N TRP A 318 11.38 -0.07 -0.64
CA TRP A 318 12.08 1.11 -0.12
C TRP A 318 13.60 0.86 0.12
N PRO A 319 14.02 -0.20 0.81
CA PRO A 319 15.43 -0.61 0.86
C PRO A 319 16.11 -0.75 -0.51
N LEU A 320 15.41 -1.29 -1.52
CA LEU A 320 15.96 -1.44 -2.88
C LEU A 320 16.12 -0.09 -3.60
N LEU A 321 15.13 0.79 -3.53
CA LEU A 321 15.14 2.04 -4.31
C LEU A 321 15.84 3.20 -3.61
N ALA A 322 15.62 3.41 -2.31
CA ALA A 322 16.27 4.49 -1.58
C ALA A 322 17.56 4.04 -0.88
N GLY A 323 17.53 2.88 -0.24
CA GLY A 323 18.70 2.30 0.42
C GLY A 323 19.82 2.01 -0.59
N PHE A 324 19.51 1.22 -1.63
CA PHE A 324 20.44 0.84 -2.70
C PHE A 324 20.49 1.86 -3.85
N ALA A 325 19.42 2.01 -4.64
CA ALA A 325 19.51 2.71 -5.93
C ALA A 325 19.84 4.21 -5.78
N ALA A 326 19.15 4.92 -4.88
CA ALA A 326 19.39 6.35 -4.66
C ALA A 326 20.77 6.64 -4.08
N GLN A 327 21.28 5.84 -3.14
CA GLN A 327 22.66 6.00 -2.65
C GLN A 327 23.70 5.70 -3.72
N LEU A 328 23.47 4.69 -4.57
CA LEU A 328 24.38 4.41 -5.68
C LEU A 328 24.39 5.55 -6.72
N ILE A 329 23.22 6.08 -7.08
CA ILE A 329 23.10 7.21 -8.00
C ILE A 329 23.74 8.45 -7.39
N ALA A 330 23.45 8.79 -6.14
CA ALA A 330 24.07 9.91 -5.44
C ALA A 330 25.60 9.77 -5.36
N GLY A 331 26.11 8.58 -5.00
CA GLY A 331 27.53 8.30 -4.89
C GLY A 331 28.27 8.34 -6.23
N SER A 332 27.69 7.75 -7.28
CA SER A 332 28.27 7.79 -8.63
C SER A 332 28.23 9.20 -9.24
N MET A 333 27.14 9.94 -9.08
CA MET A 333 27.00 11.31 -9.57
C MET A 333 27.91 12.30 -8.84
N ALA A 334 28.09 12.14 -7.52
CA ALA A 334 29.03 12.93 -6.73
C ALA A 334 30.48 12.83 -7.25
N TYR A 335 30.85 11.73 -7.92
CA TYR A 335 32.15 11.60 -8.60
C TYR A 335 32.11 12.05 -10.07
N LEU A 336 31.14 11.54 -10.84
CA LEU A 336 31.10 11.71 -12.29
C LEU A 336 30.83 13.16 -12.71
N LEU A 337 29.93 13.86 -12.02
CA LEU A 337 29.51 15.20 -12.41
C LEU A 337 30.67 16.24 -12.30
N PRO A 338 31.46 16.29 -11.20
CA PRO A 338 32.70 17.08 -11.16
C PRO A 338 33.66 16.82 -12.33
N VAL A 339 33.83 15.55 -12.73
CA VAL A 339 34.74 15.13 -13.81
C VAL A 339 34.22 15.55 -15.18
N VAL A 340 32.92 15.36 -15.45
CA VAL A 340 32.27 15.68 -16.73
C VAL A 340 32.22 17.19 -16.99
N ILE A 341 31.83 18.01 -15.99
CA ILE A 341 31.83 19.47 -16.16
C ILE A 341 33.28 20.00 -16.28
N GLY A 342 34.24 19.34 -15.62
CA GLY A 342 35.67 19.53 -15.84
C GLY A 342 36.22 20.86 -15.32
N GLY A 343 36.88 21.64 -16.19
CA GLY A 343 37.53 22.91 -15.82
C GLY A 343 39.00 22.80 -15.37
N GLY A 344 39.63 21.63 -15.54
CA GLY A 344 41.01 21.38 -15.12
C GLY A 344 41.15 20.93 -13.66
N PRO A 345 42.35 20.49 -13.23
CA PRO A 345 42.52 19.79 -11.95
C PRO A 345 42.07 20.58 -10.72
N ALA A 346 42.30 21.90 -10.68
CA ALA A 346 41.89 22.76 -9.57
C ALA A 346 40.37 22.93 -9.47
N MET A 347 39.66 23.08 -10.60
CA MET A 347 38.20 23.12 -10.64
C MET A 347 37.58 21.79 -10.22
N VAL A 348 38.11 20.68 -10.73
CA VAL A 348 37.63 19.33 -10.36
C VAL A 348 37.86 19.07 -8.87
N ARG A 349 38.98 19.51 -8.28
CA ARG A 349 39.18 19.46 -6.82
C ARG A 349 38.13 20.29 -6.05
N ARG A 350 37.85 21.54 -6.48
CA ARG A 350 36.81 22.37 -5.84
C ARG A 350 35.44 21.71 -5.87
N ARG A 351 35.06 21.17 -7.03
CA ARG A 351 33.77 20.50 -7.26
C ARG A 351 33.60 19.22 -6.44
N ASN A 352 34.66 18.39 -6.33
CA ASN A 352 34.63 17.24 -5.41
C ASN A 352 34.42 17.69 -3.96
N ARG A 353 35.12 18.76 -3.51
CA ARG A 353 34.96 19.27 -2.14
C ARG A 353 33.53 19.74 -1.84
N VAL A 354 32.84 20.32 -2.83
CA VAL A 354 31.42 20.71 -2.73
C VAL A 354 30.53 19.48 -2.53
N MET A 355 30.74 18.42 -3.32
CA MET A 355 30.01 17.16 -3.16
C MET A 355 30.29 16.44 -1.82
N ASP A 356 31.50 16.62 -1.28
CA ASP A 356 31.92 16.10 0.03
C ASP A 356 31.45 16.96 1.23
N LEU A 357 30.74 18.08 1.02
CA LEU A 357 30.19 18.91 2.11
C LEU A 357 29.21 18.12 2.98
N ALA A 358 29.40 18.21 4.31
CA ALA A 358 28.64 17.50 5.34
C ALA A 358 28.49 15.99 5.04
N SER A 359 29.52 15.38 4.46
CA SER A 359 29.45 14.01 3.92
C SER A 359 29.04 12.97 4.98
N ASN A 360 29.55 13.07 6.21
CA ASN A 360 29.20 12.14 7.27
C ASN A 360 27.78 12.37 7.77
N THR A 361 27.39 13.62 7.99
CA THR A 361 26.04 14.02 8.41
C THR A 361 24.99 13.47 7.45
N ARG A 362 25.19 13.67 6.15
CA ARG A 362 24.28 13.22 5.09
C ARG A 362 24.20 11.69 4.98
N LEU A 363 25.33 10.98 5.13
CA LEU A 363 25.35 9.52 5.11
C LEU A 363 24.66 8.92 6.35
N VAL A 364 24.94 9.45 7.55
CA VAL A 364 24.31 8.99 8.80
C VAL A 364 22.82 9.28 8.79
N ALA A 365 22.40 10.50 8.41
CA ALA A 365 20.99 10.86 8.34
C ALA A 365 20.22 10.02 7.31
N ALA A 366 20.76 9.82 6.09
CA ALA A 366 20.09 9.03 5.06
C ALA A 366 19.96 7.54 5.44
N ASN A 367 21.01 6.94 6.00
CA ASN A 367 20.98 5.53 6.39
C ASN A 367 20.17 5.31 7.68
N GLY A 368 20.25 6.23 8.64
CA GLY A 368 19.45 6.18 9.88
C GLY A 368 17.96 6.40 9.61
N ALA A 369 17.58 7.31 8.72
CA ALA A 369 16.20 7.45 8.26
C ALA A 369 15.73 6.20 7.49
N GLY A 370 16.58 5.63 6.65
CA GLY A 370 16.29 4.37 5.95
C GLY A 370 16.04 3.20 6.90
N LEU A 371 16.84 3.06 7.96
CA LEU A 371 16.63 2.05 9.02
C LEU A 371 15.40 2.37 9.87
N GLY A 372 15.17 3.63 10.22
CA GLY A 372 13.97 4.05 10.96
C GLY A 372 12.66 3.71 10.23
N LEU A 373 12.65 3.79 8.89
CA LEU A 373 11.49 3.41 8.08
C LEU A 373 11.24 1.89 8.00
N LEU A 374 12.18 1.06 8.47
CA LEU A 374 12.01 -0.38 8.66
C LEU A 374 11.62 -0.76 10.09
N LEU A 375 11.68 0.17 11.04
CA LEU A 375 11.20 -0.05 12.40
C LEU A 375 9.69 0.24 12.49
N PRO A 376 8.97 -0.40 13.44
CA PRO A 376 7.57 -0.09 13.73
C PRO A 376 7.47 1.26 14.47
N LEU A 377 7.70 2.35 13.75
CA LEU A 377 7.55 3.71 14.28
C LEU A 377 6.08 4.16 14.19
N PRO A 378 5.55 4.88 15.21
CA PRO A 378 4.29 5.60 15.11
C PRO A 378 4.24 6.53 13.89
N ALA A 379 3.05 6.86 13.41
CA ALA A 379 2.84 7.65 12.18
C ALA A 379 3.68 8.94 12.14
N ALA A 380 3.72 9.71 13.23
CA ALA A 380 4.55 10.92 13.33
C ALA A 380 6.06 10.64 13.19
N GLY A 381 6.56 9.55 13.80
CA GLY A 381 7.95 9.12 13.66
C GLY A 381 8.29 8.65 12.25
N ARG A 382 7.36 7.94 11.59
CA ARG A 382 7.49 7.54 10.18
C ARG A 382 7.55 8.77 9.26
N VAL A 383 6.69 9.77 9.46
CA VAL A 383 6.71 11.06 8.75
C VAL A 383 8.02 11.81 8.97
N ALA A 384 8.57 11.81 10.19
CA ALA A 384 9.88 12.42 10.47
C ALA A 384 11.02 11.74 9.69
N MET A 385 11.04 10.41 9.62
CA MET A 385 12.06 9.70 8.84
C MET A 385 11.89 9.94 7.33
N ILE A 386 10.67 10.02 6.81
CA ILE A 386 10.39 10.46 5.42
C ILE A 386 10.94 11.87 5.21
N ALA A 387 10.70 12.82 6.12
CA ALA A 387 11.19 14.19 6.02
C ALA A 387 12.73 14.28 6.02
N VAL A 388 13.41 13.49 6.85
CA VAL A 388 14.89 13.42 6.85
C VAL A 388 15.42 12.81 5.54
N ALA A 389 14.79 11.76 5.01
CA ALA A 389 15.14 11.18 3.72
C ALA A 389 14.94 12.19 2.57
N ALA A 390 13.80 12.88 2.55
CA ALA A 390 13.48 13.95 1.61
C ALA A 390 14.51 15.09 1.66
N ALA A 391 14.87 15.55 2.87
CA ALA A 391 15.91 16.57 3.06
C ALA A 391 17.29 16.12 2.56
N CYS A 392 17.65 14.85 2.71
CA CYS A 392 18.90 14.29 2.17
C CYS A 392 18.95 14.32 0.64
N VAL A 393 17.82 14.02 -0.03
CA VAL A 393 17.68 14.10 -1.50
C VAL A 393 17.75 15.56 -1.96
N ALA A 394 16.98 16.46 -1.34
CA ALA A 394 17.00 17.88 -1.65
C ALA A 394 18.40 18.50 -1.49
N ALA A 395 19.09 18.20 -0.38
CA ALA A 395 20.47 18.63 -0.15
C ALA A 395 21.44 18.12 -1.22
N PHE A 396 21.26 16.88 -1.72
CA PHE A 396 22.08 16.38 -2.82
C PHE A 396 21.83 17.14 -4.14
N LEU A 397 20.56 17.43 -4.48
CA LEU A 397 20.21 18.21 -5.66
C LEU A 397 20.78 19.64 -5.60
N VAL A 398 20.77 20.29 -4.43
CA VAL A 398 21.42 21.59 -4.21
C VAL A 398 22.93 21.52 -4.47
N LEU A 399 23.62 20.46 -4.01
CA LEU A 399 25.05 20.27 -4.26
C LEU A 399 25.37 19.97 -5.74
N VAL A 400 24.49 19.27 -6.45
CA VAL A 400 24.54 19.09 -7.91
C VAL A 400 24.49 20.44 -8.63
N VAL A 401 23.52 21.29 -8.30
CA VAL A 401 23.38 22.64 -8.87
C VAL A 401 24.58 23.52 -8.53
N ALA A 402 25.01 23.55 -7.26
CA ALA A 402 26.19 24.31 -6.83
C ALA A 402 27.46 23.89 -7.61
N THR A 403 27.64 22.59 -7.83
CA THR A 403 28.76 22.04 -8.61
C THR A 403 28.75 22.53 -10.06
N ALA A 404 27.57 22.67 -10.67
CA ALA A 404 27.41 23.21 -12.02
C ALA A 404 27.68 24.73 -12.09
N VAL A 405 27.18 25.51 -11.12
CA VAL A 405 27.26 26.97 -11.11
C VAL A 405 28.67 27.50 -10.79
N ILE A 406 29.48 26.77 -10.02
CA ILE A 406 30.84 27.21 -9.62
C ILE A 406 31.77 27.45 -10.82
N ARG A 407 32.33 28.67 -10.90
CA ARG A 407 33.24 29.13 -11.98
C ARG A 407 34.69 29.42 -11.58
N ARG A 408 35.00 29.63 -10.28
CA ARG A 408 36.38 29.92 -9.80
C ARG A 408 37.09 28.65 -9.29
N PRO A 409 38.40 28.44 -9.53
CA PRO A 409 39.16 27.30 -9.03
C PRO A 409 39.39 27.37 -7.51
N LEU A 410 39.78 26.25 -6.90
CA LEU A 410 40.15 26.20 -5.48
C LEU A 410 41.52 26.85 -5.26
N GLN A 411 41.62 27.83 -4.36
CA GLN A 411 42.86 28.44 -3.90
C GLN A 411 43.32 27.84 -2.56
N MET A 412 44.58 28.04 -2.15
CA MET A 412 45.08 27.52 -0.86
C MET A 412 44.42 28.19 0.36
N ALA A 413 44.03 29.47 0.23
CA ALA A 413 43.27 30.18 1.26
C ALA A 413 41.84 29.64 1.45
N ASP A 414 41.25 28.98 0.43
CA ASP A 414 39.91 28.38 0.49
C ASP A 414 39.88 27.04 1.28
N VAL A 415 40.86 26.80 2.17
CA VAL A 415 40.98 25.56 2.95
C VAL A 415 40.65 25.81 4.42
N PRO A 416 39.35 25.80 4.81
CA PRO A 416 38.98 25.80 6.22
C PRO A 416 39.59 24.58 6.94
N PRO A 417 39.85 24.70 8.26
CA PRO A 417 40.41 23.62 9.07
C PRO A 417 39.54 22.37 9.02
N ALA A 418 40.19 21.21 9.11
CA ALA A 418 39.51 19.92 9.02
C ALA A 418 38.62 19.70 10.25
N ARG A 419 37.29 19.71 10.05
CA ARG A 419 36.35 19.21 11.07
C ARG A 419 36.61 17.72 11.29
N THR A 420 36.58 17.28 12.54
CA THR A 420 36.77 15.87 12.88
C THR A 420 35.60 15.03 12.36
N HIS A 421 35.89 13.87 11.79
CA HIS A 421 34.86 13.00 11.20
C HIS A 421 33.78 12.57 12.20
N GLY A 422 34.12 12.45 13.50
CA GLY A 422 33.16 12.15 14.57
C GLY A 422 32.12 13.24 14.77
N PHE A 423 32.51 14.51 14.75
CA PHE A 423 31.59 15.64 14.94
C PHE A 423 30.53 15.71 13.83
N GLU A 424 30.91 15.54 12.57
CA GLU A 424 29.93 15.52 11.47
C GLU A 424 28.99 14.31 11.54
N ALA A 425 29.45 13.15 12.03
CA ALA A 425 28.60 11.99 12.25
C ALA A 425 27.60 12.23 13.40
N MET A 426 28.05 12.84 14.49
CA MET A 426 27.21 13.24 15.63
C MET A 426 26.12 14.23 15.21
N LEU A 427 26.41 15.19 14.33
CA LEU A 427 25.39 16.05 13.73
C LEU A 427 24.33 15.25 12.92
N GLY A 428 24.74 14.17 12.25
CA GLY A 428 23.82 13.29 11.52
C GLY A 428 22.86 12.54 12.44
N VAL A 429 23.36 12.07 13.59
CA VAL A 429 22.52 11.50 14.67
C VAL A 429 21.62 12.59 15.26
N GLY A 430 22.15 13.78 15.52
CA GLY A 430 21.40 14.93 16.03
C GLY A 430 20.20 15.31 15.15
N VAL A 431 20.34 15.28 13.82
CA VAL A 431 19.22 15.50 12.88
C VAL A 431 18.11 14.46 13.07
N LEU A 432 18.46 13.18 13.26
CA LEU A 432 17.48 12.10 13.48
C LEU A 432 16.77 12.26 14.83
N VAL A 433 17.52 12.57 15.90
CA VAL A 433 16.98 12.79 17.25
C VAL A 433 16.07 14.00 17.28
N ILE A 434 16.46 15.12 16.68
CA ILE A 434 15.64 16.35 16.59
C ILE A 434 14.37 16.09 15.77
N ALA A 435 14.46 15.39 14.64
CA ALA A 435 13.29 15.07 13.83
C ALA A 435 12.28 14.19 14.59
N LEU A 436 12.76 13.21 15.35
CA LEU A 436 11.91 12.36 16.18
C LEU A 436 11.31 13.13 17.38
N ALA A 437 12.09 14.00 18.04
CA ALA A 437 11.61 14.84 19.13
C ALA A 437 10.56 15.88 18.69
N ILE A 438 10.71 16.45 17.49
CA ILE A 438 9.70 17.32 16.87
C ILE A 438 8.43 16.53 16.56
N ALA A 439 8.54 15.30 16.04
CA ALA A 439 7.38 14.45 15.78
C ALA A 439 6.61 14.11 17.05
N THR A 440 7.29 13.82 18.17
CA THR A 440 6.61 13.62 19.47
C THR A 440 5.97 14.88 20.03
N ALA A 441 6.49 16.06 19.69
CA ALA A 441 5.98 17.36 20.18
C ALA A 441 4.81 17.93 19.36
N ILE A 442 4.54 17.41 18.16
CA ILE A 442 3.49 17.90 17.25
C ILE A 442 2.25 16.97 17.24
N SER A 443 2.28 15.85 17.96
CA SER A 443 1.11 14.97 18.13
C SER A 443 -0.07 15.72 18.79
N PRO A 444 -1.32 15.62 18.25
CA PRO A 444 -2.45 16.47 18.67
C PRO A 444 -2.85 16.41 20.15
N ALA A 445 -2.47 15.35 20.88
CA ALA A 445 -2.80 15.14 22.29
C ALA A 445 -2.35 16.25 23.27
N THR A 446 -1.62 17.28 22.80
CA THR A 446 -1.15 18.41 23.63
C THR A 446 -1.72 19.77 23.22
N MET A 447 -2.60 19.88 22.22
CA MET A 447 -3.07 21.17 21.70
C MET A 447 -4.57 21.19 21.35
N VAL A 448 -5.25 22.21 21.90
CA VAL A 448 -6.62 22.72 21.61
C VAL A 448 -7.77 22.13 22.45
N GLY A 449 -8.39 23.03 23.22
CA GLY A 449 -9.81 22.99 23.55
C GLY A 449 -10.48 24.33 23.21
N LYS A 450 -11.84 24.34 23.20
CA LYS A 450 -12.82 25.46 23.06
C LYS A 450 -13.46 25.78 21.68
N GLY A 451 -14.73 25.35 21.51
CA GLY A 451 -15.88 26.04 20.84
C GLY A 451 -15.91 26.14 19.30
N THR A 452 -17.04 26.27 18.55
CA THR A 452 -18.53 26.34 18.80
C THR A 452 -19.31 26.16 17.44
N ALA A 453 -20.66 26.03 17.39
CA ALA A 453 -21.46 25.35 16.31
C ALA A 453 -22.50 26.15 15.40
N SER A 454 -23.36 25.43 14.60
CA SER A 454 -24.53 25.78 13.68
C SER A 454 -24.28 25.75 12.12
N GLY A 455 -25.22 25.56 11.14
CA GLY A 455 -26.71 25.41 11.01
C GLY A 455 -27.21 24.90 9.59
N ALA A 456 -28.52 24.92 9.19
CA ALA A 456 -29.11 24.10 8.04
C ALA A 456 -30.25 24.70 7.09
N GLY A 457 -30.68 24.01 5.98
CA GLY A 457 -31.95 24.24 5.14
C GLY A 457 -32.05 23.75 3.63
N SER A 458 -33.24 23.41 3.03
CA SER A 458 -33.46 22.74 1.65
C SER A 458 -34.90 22.74 0.93
N SER A 459 -35.09 22.55 -0.43
CA SER A 459 -36.38 22.18 -1.21
C SER A 459 -36.35 21.98 -2.82
N GLY A 460 -37.40 21.43 -3.58
CA GLY A 460 -37.41 21.01 -5.07
C GLY A 460 -38.72 21.07 -6.03
N ALA A 461 -38.86 20.40 -7.26
CA ALA A 461 -39.99 20.52 -8.33
C ALA A 461 -40.23 19.39 -9.48
N VAL A 462 -41.20 19.49 -10.48
CA VAL A 462 -41.91 18.42 -11.36
C VAL A 462 -42.18 18.67 -12.94
N GLY A 463 -42.60 17.69 -13.83
CA GLY A 463 -42.84 17.80 -15.36
C GLY A 463 -43.89 16.89 -16.17
N ASN A 464 -43.93 16.94 -17.55
CA ASN A 464 -45.05 16.74 -18.56
C ASN A 464 -45.18 15.38 -19.39
N GLY A 465 -46.34 14.88 -19.89
CA GLY A 465 -46.47 13.47 -20.39
C GLY A 465 -46.99 13.07 -21.81
N GLN A 466 -46.09 12.61 -22.70
CA GLN A 466 -46.36 11.62 -23.80
C GLN A 466 -45.48 10.38 -23.59
N SER A 467 -45.94 9.13 -23.78
CA SER A 467 -45.14 7.92 -23.45
C SER A 467 -44.51 7.15 -24.63
N GLN A 468 -43.25 6.71 -24.48
CA GLN A 468 -42.48 5.92 -25.47
C GLN A 468 -41.81 4.70 -24.80
N HIS A 469 -41.79 3.53 -25.47
CA HIS A 469 -41.04 2.33 -25.04
C HIS A 469 -39.83 2.07 -25.94
N VAL A 470 -38.72 1.58 -25.37
CA VAL A 470 -37.49 1.20 -26.11
C VAL A 470 -36.86 -0.06 -25.50
N SER A 471 -36.55 -1.08 -26.29
CA SER A 471 -35.89 -2.30 -25.80
C SER A 471 -34.35 -2.19 -25.76
N VAL A 472 -33.73 -2.76 -24.73
CA VAL A 472 -32.27 -2.77 -24.52
C VAL A 472 -31.82 -4.15 -24.03
N GLU A 473 -30.79 -4.71 -24.65
CA GLU A 473 -30.18 -5.98 -24.21
C GLU A 473 -28.93 -5.73 -23.36
N ALA A 474 -28.78 -6.48 -22.27
CA ALA A 474 -27.62 -6.51 -21.39
C ALA A 474 -26.87 -7.84 -21.57
N HIS A 475 -25.65 -7.77 -22.12
CA HIS A 475 -24.81 -8.93 -22.44
C HIS A 475 -23.33 -8.54 -22.40
N ASP A 476 -22.45 -9.41 -21.90
CA ASP A 476 -20.99 -9.24 -21.89
C ASP A 476 -20.56 -7.82 -21.48
N MET A 477 -21.05 -7.39 -20.32
CA MET A 477 -20.75 -6.09 -19.68
C MET A 477 -21.18 -4.84 -20.46
N LYS A 478 -22.16 -4.95 -21.37
CA LYS A 478 -22.62 -3.83 -22.22
C LYS A 478 -24.13 -3.82 -22.40
N PHE A 479 -24.66 -2.62 -22.65
CA PHE A 479 -26.03 -2.43 -23.17
C PHE A 479 -26.03 -2.30 -24.69
N THR A 480 -27.02 -2.89 -25.34
CA THR A 480 -27.24 -2.78 -26.79
C THR A 480 -28.71 -2.44 -27.07
N PRO A 481 -29.03 -1.29 -27.68
CA PRO A 481 -28.12 -0.18 -28.02
C PRO A 481 -27.58 0.54 -26.77
N ASN A 482 -26.36 1.06 -26.84
CA ASN A 482 -25.76 1.87 -25.77
C ASN A 482 -26.05 3.38 -25.89
N ALA A 483 -26.85 3.80 -26.87
CA ALA A 483 -27.37 5.15 -26.99
C ALA A 483 -28.74 5.14 -27.69
N ILE A 484 -29.68 5.95 -27.20
CA ILE A 484 -31.01 6.14 -27.80
C ILE A 484 -31.37 7.63 -27.83
N ASP A 485 -32.09 8.05 -28.87
CA ASP A 485 -32.58 9.43 -29.02
C ASP A 485 -34.09 9.47 -28.73
N VAL A 486 -34.50 10.38 -27.85
CA VAL A 486 -35.89 10.50 -27.33
C VAL A 486 -36.30 11.98 -27.36
N PRO A 487 -37.52 12.36 -27.78
CA PRO A 487 -37.94 13.77 -27.78
C PRO A 487 -38.04 14.35 -26.36
N ALA A 488 -37.67 15.61 -26.20
CA ALA A 488 -37.79 16.30 -24.91
C ALA A 488 -39.27 16.48 -24.52
N GLY A 489 -39.64 16.08 -23.29
CA GLY A 489 -41.02 16.04 -22.79
C GLY A 489 -41.70 14.68 -22.92
N THR A 490 -40.96 13.63 -23.30
CA THR A 490 -41.48 12.26 -23.41
C THR A 490 -41.23 11.45 -22.12
N HIS A 491 -42.28 10.84 -21.57
CA HIS A 491 -42.26 9.81 -20.55
C HIS A 491 -41.68 8.52 -21.14
N LEU A 492 -40.46 8.16 -20.76
CA LEU A 492 -39.74 7.05 -21.41
C LEU A 492 -39.82 5.78 -20.56
N PHE A 493 -40.14 4.65 -21.19
CA PHE A 493 -40.02 3.31 -20.65
C PHE A 493 -38.91 2.56 -21.40
N ILE A 494 -38.09 1.79 -20.69
CA ILE A 494 -36.98 1.01 -21.27
C ILE A 494 -37.14 -0.45 -20.88
N ASP A 495 -37.42 -1.30 -21.85
CA ASP A 495 -37.61 -2.74 -21.69
C ASP A 495 -36.25 -3.45 -21.77
N VAL A 496 -35.64 -3.70 -20.61
CA VAL A 496 -34.29 -4.27 -20.51
C VAL A 496 -34.35 -5.80 -20.44
N LYS A 497 -33.46 -6.50 -21.15
CA LYS A 497 -33.31 -7.96 -21.08
C LYS A 497 -31.86 -8.36 -20.85
N ASN A 498 -31.59 -9.14 -19.81
CA ASN A 498 -30.30 -9.80 -19.65
C ASN A 498 -30.24 -11.06 -20.54
N THR A 499 -29.26 -11.13 -21.44
CA THR A 499 -29.07 -12.26 -22.36
C THR A 499 -27.77 -13.05 -22.11
N ASP A 500 -27.04 -12.75 -21.03
CA ASP A 500 -25.87 -13.55 -20.61
C ASP A 500 -26.24 -15.00 -20.27
N THR A 501 -25.24 -15.88 -20.30
CA THR A 501 -25.37 -17.31 -20.00
C THR A 501 -24.49 -17.80 -18.84
N GLY A 502 -23.66 -16.90 -18.27
CA GLY A 502 -22.60 -17.24 -17.30
C GLY A 502 -22.87 -16.83 -15.85
N GLY A 503 -24.13 -16.64 -15.44
CA GLY A 503 -24.47 -16.24 -14.06
C GLY A 503 -24.37 -14.74 -13.75
N MET A 504 -23.91 -13.91 -14.70
CA MET A 504 -23.84 -12.45 -14.49
C MET A 504 -25.23 -11.81 -14.46
N VAL A 505 -25.51 -11.10 -13.37
CA VAL A 505 -26.72 -10.30 -13.16
C VAL A 505 -26.45 -8.88 -13.61
N HIS A 506 -27.45 -8.23 -14.21
CA HIS A 506 -27.38 -6.82 -14.62
C HIS A 506 -28.66 -6.09 -14.23
N ASP A 507 -28.57 -4.78 -14.07
CA ASP A 507 -29.72 -3.87 -14.06
C ASP A 507 -29.41 -2.69 -14.99
N LEU A 508 -30.40 -1.84 -15.25
CA LEU A 508 -30.20 -0.51 -15.81
C LEU A 508 -30.70 0.49 -14.78
N VAL A 509 -29.94 1.55 -14.54
CA VAL A 509 -30.24 2.63 -13.59
C VAL A 509 -29.93 3.98 -14.23
N LEU A 510 -30.83 4.95 -14.11
CA LEU A 510 -30.62 6.33 -14.54
C LEU A 510 -30.16 7.21 -13.37
N ALA A 511 -29.56 8.36 -13.68
CA ALA A 511 -29.23 9.39 -12.70
C ALA A 511 -30.44 9.94 -11.88
N SER A 512 -31.67 9.70 -12.33
CA SER A 512 -32.91 10.01 -11.59
C SER A 512 -33.25 8.99 -10.49
N GLY A 513 -32.52 7.87 -10.39
CA GLY A 513 -32.83 6.75 -9.50
C GLY A 513 -33.79 5.71 -10.09
N ALA A 514 -34.38 5.98 -11.27
CA ALA A 514 -35.17 5.00 -12.01
C ALA A 514 -34.35 3.75 -12.35
N THR A 515 -34.93 2.56 -12.18
CA THR A 515 -34.24 1.27 -12.35
C THR A 515 -35.12 0.22 -13.04
N SER A 516 -34.51 -0.72 -13.77
CA SER A 516 -35.16 -1.94 -14.29
C SER A 516 -35.35 -3.03 -13.24
N GLY A 517 -34.76 -2.85 -12.04
CA GLY A 517 -34.48 -3.93 -11.11
C GLY A 517 -33.36 -4.85 -11.60
N ARG A 518 -32.90 -5.76 -10.71
CA ARG A 518 -31.87 -6.75 -11.03
C ARG A 518 -32.44 -7.86 -11.91
N LEU A 519 -31.82 -8.07 -13.07
CA LEU A 519 -32.16 -9.07 -14.06
C LEU A 519 -31.10 -10.17 -14.06
N SER A 520 -31.50 -11.36 -13.63
CA SER A 520 -30.71 -12.59 -13.79
C SER A 520 -30.56 -12.97 -15.27
N PRO A 521 -29.56 -13.79 -15.64
CA PRO A 521 -29.43 -14.37 -16.98
C PRO A 521 -30.76 -14.87 -17.57
N GLY A 522 -31.16 -14.32 -18.72
CA GLY A 522 -32.41 -14.64 -19.42
C GLY A 522 -33.65 -13.84 -18.99
N ALA A 523 -33.59 -13.06 -17.90
CA ALA A 523 -34.71 -12.28 -17.39
C ALA A 523 -34.86 -10.92 -18.09
N SER A 524 -36.09 -10.39 -18.12
CA SER A 524 -36.43 -9.05 -18.61
C SER A 524 -37.14 -8.23 -17.53
N GLY A 525 -36.99 -6.90 -17.57
CA GLY A 525 -37.71 -5.96 -16.72
C GLY A 525 -37.77 -4.56 -17.36
N THR A 526 -38.85 -3.84 -17.08
CA THR A 526 -39.12 -2.52 -17.66
C THR A 526 -38.77 -1.42 -16.65
N LEU A 527 -37.91 -0.49 -17.06
CA LEU A 527 -37.56 0.73 -16.34
C LEU A 527 -38.50 1.86 -16.77
N ASP A 528 -39.20 2.51 -15.84
CA ASP A 528 -39.87 3.79 -16.09
C ASP A 528 -38.88 4.93 -15.78
N ALA A 529 -38.43 5.64 -16.81
CA ALA A 529 -37.42 6.68 -16.74
C ALA A 529 -37.99 8.06 -16.36
N GLY A 530 -39.31 8.20 -16.26
CA GLY A 530 -39.94 9.50 -16.08
C GLY A 530 -39.86 10.36 -17.36
N VAL A 531 -40.22 11.64 -17.21
CA VAL A 531 -40.29 12.60 -18.32
C VAL A 531 -38.89 13.09 -18.67
N ILE A 532 -38.38 12.69 -19.84
CA ILE A 532 -37.07 13.07 -20.35
C ILE A 532 -37.11 14.53 -20.83
N SER A 533 -36.68 15.47 -19.98
CA SER A 533 -36.57 16.90 -20.34
C SER A 533 -35.19 17.30 -20.86
N ALA A 534 -34.15 16.52 -20.56
CA ALA A 534 -32.76 16.71 -20.97
C ALA A 534 -32.05 15.37 -21.13
N SER A 535 -30.93 15.35 -21.86
CA SER A 535 -30.14 14.13 -22.04
C SER A 535 -29.58 13.63 -20.70
N THR A 536 -29.64 12.32 -20.48
CA THR A 536 -29.20 11.68 -19.24
C THR A 536 -28.42 10.39 -19.51
N ASP A 537 -27.56 10.02 -18.58
CA ASP A 537 -26.78 8.78 -18.63
C ASP A 537 -27.45 7.71 -17.77
N ALA A 538 -27.34 6.46 -18.23
CA ALA A 538 -27.79 5.25 -17.55
C ALA A 538 -26.64 4.23 -17.44
N TRP A 539 -26.70 3.32 -16.47
CA TRP A 539 -25.63 2.34 -16.21
C TRP A 539 -26.13 1.10 -15.47
N CYS A 540 -25.31 0.04 -15.47
CA CYS A 540 -25.49 -1.11 -14.59
C CYS A 540 -24.90 -0.78 -13.21
N SER A 541 -25.73 -0.82 -12.16
CA SER A 541 -25.37 -0.51 -10.77
C SER A 541 -24.62 -1.64 -10.06
N ILE A 542 -24.66 -2.85 -10.63
CA ILE A 542 -23.91 -4.01 -10.14
C ILE A 542 -22.42 -3.66 -10.02
N ALA A 543 -21.83 -4.02 -8.89
CA ALA A 543 -20.51 -3.53 -8.47
C ALA A 543 -19.43 -3.82 -9.53
N GLY A 544 -18.71 -2.77 -9.95
CA GLY A 544 -17.71 -2.84 -11.02
C GLY A 544 -18.26 -2.75 -12.44
N HIS A 545 -19.56 -3.01 -12.69
CA HIS A 545 -20.10 -3.09 -14.06
C HIS A 545 -20.06 -1.73 -14.77
N LYS A 546 -20.49 -0.65 -14.10
CA LYS A 546 -20.33 0.73 -14.58
C LYS A 546 -18.87 1.08 -14.92
N GLN A 547 -17.92 0.66 -14.06
CA GLN A 547 -16.49 0.95 -14.19
C GLN A 547 -15.84 0.16 -15.34
N MET A 548 -16.38 -1.02 -15.66
CA MET A 548 -16.02 -1.83 -16.83
C MET A 548 -16.68 -1.35 -18.15
N GLY A 549 -17.44 -0.25 -18.11
CA GLY A 549 -18.02 0.39 -19.30
C GLY A 549 -19.47 0.02 -19.58
N MET A 550 -20.19 -0.59 -18.63
CA MET A 550 -21.61 -0.92 -18.77
C MET A 550 -22.49 0.31 -18.55
N THR A 551 -22.46 1.22 -19.53
CA THR A 551 -23.16 2.50 -19.55
C THR A 551 -23.92 2.69 -20.86
N MET A 552 -24.97 3.50 -20.80
CA MET A 552 -25.88 3.82 -21.90
C MET A 552 -26.22 5.31 -21.86
N LYS A 553 -26.48 5.94 -23.01
CA LYS A 553 -26.93 7.34 -23.10
C LYS A 553 -28.37 7.46 -23.60
N ILE A 554 -29.11 8.41 -23.05
CA ILE A 554 -30.46 8.80 -23.48
C ILE A 554 -30.37 10.27 -23.89
N ASN A 555 -30.43 10.55 -25.19
CA ASN A 555 -30.29 11.91 -25.72
C ASN A 555 -31.67 12.56 -25.88
N ALA A 556 -31.88 13.72 -25.26
CA ALA A 556 -33.10 14.49 -25.45
C ALA A 556 -33.03 15.33 -26.73
N SER A 557 -33.80 14.95 -27.74
CA SER A 557 -33.88 15.66 -29.03
C SER A 557 -34.95 16.76 -29.00
N GLY A 558 -34.66 17.90 -29.63
CA GLY A 558 -35.58 19.04 -29.73
C GLY A 558 -35.51 20.07 -28.58
N ALA A 559 -34.68 19.87 -27.56
CA ALA A 559 -34.45 20.88 -26.52
C ALA A 559 -33.74 22.12 -27.09
N ALA A 560 -34.30 23.32 -26.86
CA ALA A 560 -33.67 24.57 -27.26
C ALA A 560 -32.37 24.83 -26.46
N PRO A 561 -31.32 25.41 -27.06
CA PRO A 561 -30.03 25.61 -26.39
C PRO A 561 -30.15 26.68 -25.30
N ALA A 562 -30.27 26.24 -24.04
CA ALA A 562 -30.25 27.12 -22.88
C ALA A 562 -28.84 27.72 -22.67
N GLY A 563 -28.73 29.04 -22.80
CA GLY A 563 -27.51 29.78 -22.52
C GLY A 563 -27.12 29.74 -21.04
N GLY A 564 -25.85 30.04 -20.76
CA GLY A 564 -25.28 29.90 -19.42
C GLY A 564 -25.99 30.73 -18.35
N ALA A 565 -26.57 30.02 -17.37
CA ALA A 565 -26.89 30.54 -16.04
C ALA A 565 -26.05 29.78 -15.01
N ALA A 566 -25.58 30.47 -13.97
CA ALA A 566 -24.68 29.90 -12.98
C ALA A 566 -25.30 28.68 -12.26
N ALA A 567 -24.46 27.69 -11.95
CA ALA A 567 -24.90 26.46 -11.28
C ALA A 567 -25.49 26.77 -9.89
N VAL A 568 -26.81 26.69 -9.78
CA VAL A 568 -27.50 26.54 -8.50
C VAL A 568 -27.35 25.08 -8.11
N GLY A 569 -26.67 24.82 -6.99
CA GLY A 569 -26.32 23.47 -6.57
C GLY A 569 -27.54 22.66 -6.11
N SER A 570 -27.74 21.49 -6.71
CA SER A 570 -28.50 20.41 -6.09
C SER A 570 -27.65 19.79 -4.96
N PRO A 571 -28.26 19.35 -3.84
CA PRO A 571 -27.51 18.78 -2.74
C PRO A 571 -26.87 17.45 -3.14
N SER A 572 -25.58 17.31 -2.85
CA SER A 572 -25.02 15.98 -2.66
C SER A 572 -25.73 15.37 -1.45
N ALA A 573 -26.23 14.14 -1.56
CA ALA A 573 -26.65 13.39 -0.37
C ALA A 573 -25.44 13.29 0.56
N THR A 574 -25.48 13.98 1.68
CA THR A 574 -24.44 13.95 2.70
C THR A 574 -24.64 12.72 3.57
N HIS A 575 -23.58 11.93 3.74
CA HIS A 575 -23.55 10.84 4.72
C HIS A 575 -24.00 11.34 6.11
N ALA A 576 -24.66 10.48 6.88
CA ALA A 576 -25.03 10.80 8.25
C ALA A 576 -23.77 11.04 9.09
N THR A 577 -23.75 12.14 9.83
CA THR A 577 -22.67 12.50 10.75
C THR A 577 -23.20 12.49 12.18
N PRO A 578 -22.48 11.91 13.17
CA PRO A 578 -22.84 12.01 14.58
C PRO A 578 -23.08 13.46 15.01
N ASP A 579 -24.21 13.73 15.68
CA ASP A 579 -24.45 15.04 16.29
C ASP A 579 -23.75 15.06 17.66
N PRO A 580 -22.72 15.91 17.87
CA PRO A 580 -21.99 15.96 19.14
C PRO A 580 -22.83 16.48 20.32
N ASN A 581 -24.08 16.90 20.10
CA ASN A 581 -25.02 17.34 21.13
C ASN A 581 -26.18 16.34 21.33
N ALA A 582 -26.33 15.34 20.46
CA ALA A 582 -27.33 14.31 20.64
C ALA A 582 -26.94 13.37 21.79
N GLN A 583 -27.95 12.77 22.40
CA GLN A 583 -27.77 11.72 23.40
C GLN A 583 -28.25 10.39 22.82
N MET A 584 -27.70 9.29 23.34
CA MET A 584 -28.14 7.95 22.98
C MET A 584 -29.60 7.74 23.38
N THR A 585 -30.41 7.28 22.42
CA THR A 585 -31.84 6.97 22.61
C THR A 585 -32.16 5.49 22.45
N ALA A 586 -31.23 4.70 21.89
CA ALA A 586 -31.28 3.25 21.90
C ALA A 586 -31.06 2.68 23.31
N ASP A 587 -31.55 1.46 23.56
CA ASP A 587 -31.15 0.68 24.73
C ASP A 587 -29.71 0.14 24.55
N PRO A 588 -28.88 0.08 25.61
CA PRO A 588 -27.53 -0.46 25.52
C PRO A 588 -27.52 -1.97 25.28
N TRP A 589 -26.62 -2.44 24.41
CA TRP A 589 -26.28 -3.86 24.28
C TRP A 589 -25.58 -4.37 25.54
N ASP A 590 -26.15 -5.37 26.22
CA ASP A 590 -25.62 -5.92 27.46
C ASP A 590 -24.32 -6.71 27.24
N ALA A 591 -23.20 -6.17 27.74
CA ALA A 591 -21.90 -6.82 27.63
C ALA A 591 -21.77 -8.06 28.53
N ALA A 592 -22.61 -8.24 29.55
CA ALA A 592 -22.42 -9.27 30.56
C ALA A 592 -22.63 -10.69 30.00
N LEU A 593 -21.65 -11.56 30.19
CA LEU A 593 -21.75 -12.96 29.79
C LEU A 593 -22.17 -13.84 30.97
N GLN A 594 -22.96 -14.87 30.65
CA GLN A 594 -23.16 -16.03 31.53
C GLN A 594 -22.13 -17.12 31.20
N PRO A 595 -21.68 -17.92 32.17
CA PRO A 595 -20.85 -19.10 31.93
C PRO A 595 -21.50 -20.08 30.95
N ALA A 596 -20.69 -20.88 30.26
CA ALA A 596 -21.19 -21.94 29.38
C ALA A 596 -22.06 -22.94 30.16
N GLY A 597 -23.22 -23.30 29.60
CA GLY A 597 -24.11 -24.31 30.18
C GLY A 597 -23.54 -25.74 30.06
N PRO A 598 -24.15 -26.73 30.74
CA PRO A 598 -23.74 -28.14 30.65
C PRO A 598 -24.21 -28.84 29.35
N GLU A 599 -24.82 -28.10 28.42
CA GLU A 599 -25.39 -28.62 27.18
C GLU A 599 -24.29 -28.86 26.14
N THR A 600 -24.31 -30.04 25.51
CA THR A 600 -23.33 -30.45 24.47
C THR A 600 -23.87 -30.35 23.04
N GLU A 601 -25.15 -29.97 22.89
CA GLU A 601 -25.82 -29.79 21.60
C GLU A 601 -26.70 -28.53 21.66
N HIS A 602 -26.23 -27.46 21.03
CA HIS A 602 -26.84 -26.15 20.99
C HIS A 602 -27.69 -26.02 19.73
N ARG A 603 -28.99 -25.77 19.88
CA ARG A 603 -29.93 -25.59 18.75
C ARG A 603 -30.35 -24.13 18.65
N ILE A 604 -30.01 -23.48 17.55
CA ILE A 604 -30.25 -22.05 17.35
C ILE A 604 -31.03 -21.81 16.06
N THR A 605 -32.02 -20.93 16.11
CA THR A 605 -32.62 -20.32 14.92
C THR A 605 -32.14 -18.88 14.82
N LEU A 606 -31.56 -18.54 13.66
CA LEU A 606 -31.12 -17.19 13.34
C LEU A 606 -32.04 -16.56 12.30
N ASP A 607 -32.78 -15.53 12.71
CA ASP A 607 -33.75 -14.83 11.88
C ASP A 607 -33.11 -13.58 11.27
N VAL A 608 -32.90 -13.57 9.95
CA VAL A 608 -32.35 -12.40 9.26
C VAL A 608 -33.44 -11.38 9.01
N THR A 609 -33.25 -10.15 9.47
CA THR A 609 -34.17 -9.02 9.24
C THR A 609 -33.41 -7.74 8.90
N GLU A 610 -34.12 -6.77 8.35
CA GLU A 610 -33.61 -5.43 8.06
C GLU A 610 -34.36 -4.42 8.94
N LYS A 611 -33.64 -3.59 9.69
CA LYS A 611 -34.23 -2.69 10.68
C LYS A 611 -33.47 -1.38 10.78
N GLU A 612 -34.19 -0.26 10.73
CA GLU A 612 -33.60 1.05 11.00
C GLU A 612 -33.43 1.26 12.52
N VAL A 613 -32.19 1.42 12.97
CA VAL A 613 -31.84 1.65 14.37
C VAL A 613 -30.88 2.84 14.51
N GLU A 614 -30.83 3.44 15.69
CA GLU A 614 -29.77 4.39 16.02
C GLU A 614 -28.46 3.63 16.28
N VAL A 615 -27.34 4.09 15.73
CA VAL A 615 -26.00 3.46 15.85
C VAL A 615 -24.93 4.40 16.41
N ALA A 616 -25.23 5.69 16.47
CA ALA A 616 -24.52 6.73 17.20
C ALA A 616 -25.52 7.85 17.50
N PRO A 617 -25.28 8.75 18.47
CA PRO A 617 -26.24 9.79 18.82
C PRO A 617 -26.64 10.65 17.60
N GLY A 618 -27.93 10.64 17.27
CA GLY A 618 -28.49 11.34 16.11
C GLY A 618 -28.22 10.69 14.74
N VAL A 619 -27.66 9.48 14.68
CA VAL A 619 -27.40 8.73 13.45
C VAL A 619 -28.22 7.45 13.43
N ARG A 620 -29.20 7.41 12.52
CA ARG A 620 -30.04 6.24 12.26
C ARG A 620 -29.63 5.59 10.94
N GLN A 621 -29.46 4.28 10.94
CA GLN A 621 -29.03 3.50 9.79
C GLN A 621 -29.90 2.25 9.63
N LEU A 622 -30.14 1.83 8.39
CA LEU A 622 -30.70 0.53 8.07
C LEU A 622 -29.65 -0.55 8.35
N ARG A 623 -29.90 -1.37 9.37
CA ARG A 623 -29.03 -2.49 9.74
C ARG A 623 -29.62 -3.79 9.22
N TRP A 624 -28.74 -4.69 8.82
CA TRP A 624 -29.05 -6.06 8.44
C TRP A 624 -28.61 -6.92 9.63
N VAL A 625 -29.54 -7.63 10.24
CA VAL A 625 -29.38 -8.12 11.62
C VAL A 625 -29.81 -9.57 11.76
N TYR A 626 -29.15 -10.29 12.67
CA TYR A 626 -29.59 -11.59 13.15
C TYR A 626 -30.41 -11.40 14.42
N ASN A 627 -31.63 -11.94 14.45
CA ASN A 627 -32.58 -11.89 15.56
C ASN A 627 -32.89 -10.44 16.03
N GLY A 628 -32.92 -9.49 15.09
CA GLY A 628 -33.33 -8.10 15.34
C GLY A 628 -32.27 -7.19 15.96
N GLN A 629 -31.02 -7.66 16.14
CA GLN A 629 -29.92 -6.92 16.77
C GLN A 629 -28.58 -7.05 16.03
N ALA A 630 -27.73 -6.03 16.18
CA ALA A 630 -26.32 -6.04 15.78
C ALA A 630 -25.48 -5.52 16.95
N PRO A 631 -24.57 -6.32 17.54
CA PRO A 631 -24.24 -7.71 17.20
C PRO A 631 -25.42 -8.68 17.39
N GLY A 632 -25.45 -9.75 16.61
CA GLY A 632 -26.37 -10.87 16.75
C GLY A 632 -26.18 -11.64 18.07
N PRO A 633 -27.00 -12.68 18.34
CA PRO A 633 -26.91 -13.48 19.56
C PRO A 633 -25.51 -14.06 19.79
N VAL A 634 -25.01 -13.95 21.03
CA VAL A 634 -23.75 -14.63 21.43
C VAL A 634 -24.02 -16.12 21.60
N LEU A 635 -23.24 -16.95 20.93
CA LEU A 635 -23.26 -18.40 21.13
C LEU A 635 -22.12 -18.78 22.08
N ARG A 636 -22.36 -19.68 23.05
CA ARG A 636 -21.30 -20.14 23.96
C ARG A 636 -21.39 -21.63 24.24
N GLY A 637 -20.24 -22.31 24.30
CA GLY A 637 -20.14 -23.73 24.61
C GLY A 637 -18.70 -24.17 24.87
N HIS A 638 -18.45 -25.47 24.81
CA HIS A 638 -17.17 -26.12 25.10
C HIS A 638 -16.57 -26.81 23.85
N VAL A 639 -15.28 -27.13 23.93
CA VAL A 639 -14.61 -27.92 22.88
C VAL A 639 -15.21 -29.32 22.81
N GLY A 640 -15.82 -29.64 21.67
CA GLY A 640 -16.54 -30.89 21.42
C GLY A 640 -18.05 -30.71 21.23
N ASP A 641 -18.60 -29.56 21.61
CA ASP A 641 -20.03 -29.27 21.48
C ASP A 641 -20.47 -29.16 20.02
N LYS A 642 -21.73 -29.52 19.78
CA LYS A 642 -22.38 -29.40 18.47
C LYS A 642 -23.28 -28.16 18.44
N PHE A 643 -23.22 -27.42 17.36
CA PHE A 643 -24.08 -26.28 17.08
C PHE A 643 -24.90 -26.62 15.83
N ALA A 644 -26.22 -26.72 16.01
CA ALA A 644 -27.16 -26.96 14.92
C ALA A 644 -27.96 -25.68 14.66
N VAL A 645 -27.57 -24.94 13.62
CA VAL A 645 -28.07 -23.60 13.33
C VAL A 645 -29.02 -23.63 12.16
N THR A 646 -30.24 -23.12 12.33
CA THR A 646 -31.19 -22.86 11.24
C THR A 646 -31.23 -21.37 10.96
N LEU A 647 -30.69 -20.95 9.82
CA LEU A 647 -30.80 -19.59 9.31
C LEU A 647 -32.11 -19.45 8.52
N ILE A 648 -32.93 -18.45 8.83
CA ILE A 648 -34.16 -18.13 8.10
C ILE A 648 -34.06 -16.69 7.59
N ASN A 649 -34.29 -16.46 6.30
CA ASN A 649 -34.19 -15.12 5.72
C ASN A 649 -35.56 -14.43 5.65
N HIS A 650 -35.80 -13.47 6.54
CA HIS A 650 -36.96 -12.57 6.52
C HIS A 650 -36.64 -11.16 6.00
N GLY A 651 -35.42 -10.94 5.47
CA GLY A 651 -35.02 -9.69 4.83
C GLY A 651 -35.59 -9.51 3.42
N THR A 652 -35.14 -8.45 2.74
CA THR A 652 -35.52 -8.11 1.36
C THR A 652 -34.47 -8.54 0.33
N MET A 653 -33.25 -8.87 0.78
CA MET A 653 -32.15 -9.31 -0.08
C MET A 653 -31.59 -10.70 0.31
N GLY A 654 -30.68 -11.22 -0.52
CA GLY A 654 -30.00 -12.48 -0.25
C GLY A 654 -29.00 -12.35 0.91
N HIS A 655 -28.98 -13.36 1.78
CA HIS A 655 -28.13 -13.41 2.97
C HIS A 655 -27.57 -14.83 3.20
N SER A 656 -26.54 -14.97 4.03
CA SER A 656 -25.97 -16.26 4.45
C SER A 656 -25.38 -16.19 5.85
N ILE A 657 -24.69 -17.25 6.26
CA ILE A 657 -23.99 -17.35 7.55
C ILE A 657 -22.69 -18.15 7.37
N ASP A 658 -21.61 -17.67 7.97
CA ASP A 658 -20.32 -18.33 8.15
C ASP A 658 -19.96 -18.28 9.63
N PHE A 659 -19.48 -19.40 10.18
CA PHE A 659 -19.07 -19.57 11.57
C PHE A 659 -17.60 -19.97 11.62
N HIS A 660 -16.72 -19.09 12.11
CA HIS A 660 -15.28 -19.40 12.18
C HIS A 660 -14.95 -20.46 13.24
N ALA A 661 -15.87 -20.70 14.20
CA ALA A 661 -15.82 -21.85 15.11
C ALA A 661 -16.09 -23.20 14.40
N GLY A 662 -16.61 -23.18 13.18
CA GLY A 662 -16.91 -24.34 12.35
C GLY A 662 -15.83 -24.61 11.30
N ALA A 663 -15.61 -25.88 10.98
CA ALA A 663 -14.64 -26.31 9.97
C ALA A 663 -15.36 -27.09 8.84
N LEU A 664 -16.17 -26.38 8.05
CA LEU A 664 -16.97 -26.95 6.97
C LEU A 664 -16.53 -26.44 5.58
N ALA A 665 -16.87 -27.18 4.53
CA ALA A 665 -16.73 -26.68 3.16
C ALA A 665 -17.84 -25.64 2.86
N PRO A 666 -17.55 -24.54 2.15
CA PRO A 666 -18.48 -23.40 2.05
C PRO A 666 -19.72 -23.66 1.17
N ASP A 667 -19.57 -24.40 0.08
CA ASP A 667 -20.55 -24.47 -1.04
C ASP A 667 -21.98 -24.87 -0.63
N GLY A 668 -22.13 -25.59 0.49
CA GLY A 668 -23.42 -25.95 1.07
C GLY A 668 -23.86 -25.00 2.20
N PRO A 669 -23.26 -25.09 3.40
CA PRO A 669 -23.71 -24.39 4.60
C PRO A 669 -23.49 -22.87 4.60
N MET A 670 -22.61 -22.33 3.75
CA MET A 670 -22.35 -20.88 3.66
C MET A 670 -23.02 -20.22 2.44
N ARG A 671 -23.82 -20.98 1.66
CA ARG A 671 -24.49 -20.46 0.46
C ARG A 671 -25.45 -19.32 0.79
N THR A 672 -25.65 -18.42 -0.17
CA THR A 672 -26.70 -17.39 -0.05
C THR A 672 -28.09 -18.03 -0.16
N ILE A 673 -28.98 -17.66 0.77
CA ILE A 673 -30.42 -17.90 0.74
C ILE A 673 -31.18 -16.63 0.38
N GLN A 674 -32.20 -16.77 -0.46
CA GLN A 674 -33.09 -15.67 -0.85
C GLN A 674 -34.12 -15.37 0.26
N PRO A 675 -34.80 -14.20 0.22
CA PRO A 675 -35.94 -13.93 1.09
C PRO A 675 -36.98 -15.07 1.10
N GLY A 676 -37.39 -15.49 2.29
CA GLY A 676 -38.31 -16.61 2.51
C GLY A 676 -37.68 -18.01 2.49
N GLU A 677 -36.39 -18.14 2.14
CA GLU A 677 -35.66 -19.41 2.22
C GLU A 677 -35.04 -19.63 3.62
N GLN A 678 -34.63 -20.88 3.87
CA GLN A 678 -33.86 -21.26 5.05
C GLN A 678 -32.65 -22.15 4.69
N LEU A 679 -31.68 -22.20 5.60
CA LEU A 679 -30.46 -23.00 5.50
C LEU A 679 -30.11 -23.60 6.86
N THR A 680 -29.61 -24.83 6.88
CA THR A 680 -29.07 -25.46 8.08
C THR A 680 -27.55 -25.48 8.01
N TYR A 681 -26.91 -25.00 9.07
CA TYR A 681 -25.46 -25.00 9.28
C TYR A 681 -25.18 -25.77 10.59
N ASP A 682 -24.78 -27.02 10.46
CA ASP A 682 -24.44 -27.88 11.60
C ASP A 682 -22.92 -28.05 11.72
N PHE A 683 -22.33 -27.60 12.82
CA PHE A 683 -20.89 -27.76 13.08
C PHE A 683 -20.57 -28.34 14.47
N THR A 684 -19.34 -28.79 14.65
CA THR A 684 -18.79 -29.20 15.95
C THR A 684 -17.62 -28.29 16.29
N ALA A 685 -17.65 -27.68 17.48
CA ALA A 685 -16.63 -26.77 17.95
C ALA A 685 -15.36 -27.54 18.35
N THR A 686 -14.44 -27.76 17.41
CA THR A 686 -13.22 -28.55 17.66
C THR A 686 -12.05 -27.76 18.25
N LYS A 687 -12.23 -26.45 18.47
CA LYS A 687 -11.21 -25.49 18.96
C LYS A 687 -11.86 -24.47 19.89
N SER A 688 -11.14 -24.10 20.95
CA SER A 688 -11.53 -23.04 21.88
C SER A 688 -11.13 -21.66 21.36
N GLY A 689 -11.95 -20.64 21.63
CA GLY A 689 -11.67 -19.25 21.32
C GLY A 689 -12.91 -18.38 21.19
N VAL A 690 -12.69 -17.09 20.94
CA VAL A 690 -13.76 -16.16 20.54
C VAL A 690 -13.70 -16.06 19.04
N TRP A 691 -14.70 -16.63 18.38
CA TRP A 691 -14.79 -16.71 16.93
C TRP A 691 -15.86 -15.73 16.46
N MET A 692 -15.64 -15.07 15.33
CA MET A 692 -16.75 -14.40 14.66
C MET A 692 -17.67 -15.39 13.96
N TYR A 693 -18.93 -14.98 13.82
CA TYR A 693 -19.78 -15.44 12.75
C TYR A 693 -20.32 -14.23 11.99
N HIS A 694 -20.55 -14.37 10.69
CA HIS A 694 -21.01 -13.27 9.85
C HIS A 694 -21.70 -13.74 8.57
N CYS A 695 -22.30 -12.81 7.83
CA CYS A 695 -22.82 -13.09 6.49
C CYS A 695 -21.68 -13.25 5.48
N ALA A 696 -21.72 -14.30 4.66
CA ALA A 696 -20.78 -14.56 3.58
C ALA A 696 -21.30 -14.18 2.18
N THR A 697 -22.48 -13.54 2.08
CA THR A 697 -23.01 -13.02 0.82
C THR A 697 -22.19 -11.82 0.33
N ALA A 698 -21.92 -11.77 -0.97
CA ALA A 698 -21.12 -10.70 -1.56
C ALA A 698 -21.94 -9.40 -1.76
N PRO A 699 -21.37 -8.21 -1.46
CA PRO A 699 -20.04 -7.97 -0.89
C PRO A 699 -20.03 -8.12 0.64
N MET A 700 -19.24 -9.07 1.16
CA MET A 700 -19.26 -9.47 2.59
C MET A 700 -18.96 -8.30 3.54
N SER A 701 -18.02 -7.42 3.17
CA SER A 701 -17.65 -6.25 3.96
C SER A 701 -18.85 -5.31 4.22
N LEU A 702 -19.76 -5.16 3.25
CA LEU A 702 -20.99 -4.39 3.41
C LEU A 702 -21.97 -5.09 4.35
N HIS A 703 -22.10 -6.41 4.26
CA HIS A 703 -22.97 -7.15 5.18
C HIS A 703 -22.46 -7.10 6.63
N ILE A 704 -21.14 -7.21 6.84
CA ILE A 704 -20.51 -7.06 8.15
C ILE A 704 -20.72 -5.64 8.67
N ALA A 705 -20.36 -4.60 7.89
CA ALA A 705 -20.55 -3.20 8.28
C ALA A 705 -22.02 -2.87 8.62
N ASN A 706 -22.99 -3.46 7.90
CA ASN A 706 -24.43 -3.32 8.19
C ASN A 706 -24.94 -4.11 9.40
N GLY A 707 -24.09 -4.87 10.10
CA GLY A 707 -24.43 -5.51 11.38
C GLY A 707 -24.65 -7.02 11.33
N MET A 708 -24.41 -7.68 10.19
CA MET A 708 -24.57 -9.14 10.06
C MET A 708 -23.38 -9.88 10.64
N PHE A 709 -23.20 -9.78 11.95
CA PHE A 709 -22.15 -10.47 12.68
C PHE A 709 -22.54 -10.76 14.14
N GLY A 710 -21.81 -11.68 14.76
CA GLY A 710 -21.85 -11.95 16.19
C GLY A 710 -20.65 -12.80 16.62
N ALA A 711 -20.69 -13.30 17.86
CA ALA A 711 -19.60 -14.08 18.45
C ALA A 711 -20.03 -15.51 18.80
N VAL A 712 -19.09 -16.44 18.64
CA VAL A 712 -19.14 -17.79 19.24
C VAL A 712 -17.97 -17.90 20.22
N ILE A 713 -18.26 -18.08 21.51
CA ILE A 713 -17.26 -18.30 22.56
C ILE A 713 -17.19 -19.80 22.85
N ILE A 714 -16.06 -20.42 22.56
CA ILE A 714 -15.80 -21.81 22.91
C ILE A 714 -14.76 -21.83 24.03
N ASP A 715 -15.20 -22.15 25.24
CA ASP A 715 -14.36 -22.07 26.45
C ASP A 715 -13.18 -23.06 26.35
N PRO A 716 -11.93 -22.62 26.64
CA PRO A 716 -10.78 -23.51 26.64
C PRO A 716 -10.86 -24.52 27.79
N PRO A 717 -10.35 -25.76 27.61
CA PRO A 717 -10.32 -26.76 28.67
C PRO A 717 -9.59 -26.23 29.91
N GLY A 718 -10.27 -26.23 31.06
CA GLY A 718 -9.72 -25.69 32.32
C GLY A 718 -9.83 -24.18 32.49
N LEU A 719 -10.64 -23.48 31.67
CA LEU A 719 -10.99 -22.08 31.90
C LEU A 719 -11.51 -21.89 33.34
N THR A 720 -10.89 -20.99 34.09
CA THR A 720 -11.26 -20.74 35.48
C THR A 720 -12.38 -19.73 35.61
N GLN A 721 -13.10 -19.82 36.73
CA GLN A 721 -14.19 -18.90 37.05
C GLN A 721 -13.64 -17.55 37.52
N VAL A 722 -14.37 -16.49 37.16
CA VAL A 722 -14.10 -15.10 37.50
C VAL A 722 -15.40 -14.47 38.00
N ASP A 723 -15.33 -13.36 38.73
CA ASP A 723 -16.52 -12.72 39.32
C ASP A 723 -17.41 -12.03 38.28
N LYS A 724 -16.80 -11.56 37.18
CA LYS A 724 -17.47 -10.85 36.06
C LYS A 724 -16.85 -11.26 34.73
N GLU A 725 -17.70 -11.56 33.75
CA GLU A 725 -17.31 -11.72 32.35
C GLU A 725 -18.05 -10.70 31.48
N TYR A 726 -17.32 -10.04 30.59
CA TYR A 726 -17.86 -9.12 29.58
C TYR A 726 -17.40 -9.52 28.18
N LEU A 727 -18.25 -9.31 27.17
CA LEU A 727 -17.88 -9.39 25.76
C LEU A 727 -17.81 -8.00 25.14
N ILE A 728 -16.67 -7.69 24.53
CA ILE A 728 -16.47 -6.50 23.69
C ILE A 728 -16.27 -6.96 22.25
N ILE A 729 -17.11 -6.46 21.33
CA ILE A 729 -16.97 -6.69 19.88
C ILE A 729 -16.72 -5.36 19.20
N GLN A 730 -15.55 -5.17 18.58
CA GLN A 730 -15.28 -3.98 17.75
C GLN A 730 -15.92 -4.15 16.37
N SER A 731 -16.49 -3.07 15.82
CA SER A 731 -16.99 -3.02 14.44
C SER A 731 -16.86 -1.63 13.79
N ASP A 732 -16.70 -1.61 12.47
CA ASP A 732 -16.46 -0.41 11.68
C ASP A 732 -17.70 0.02 10.87
N HIS A 733 -17.95 1.33 10.79
CA HIS A 733 -19.14 1.90 10.16
C HIS A 733 -18.77 3.06 9.22
N TRP A 734 -19.26 3.00 7.99
CA TRP A 734 -19.18 4.06 6.98
C TRP A 734 -20.61 4.48 6.65
N TYR A 735 -21.13 5.47 7.35
CA TYR A 735 -22.56 5.78 7.29
C TYR A 735 -23.00 6.21 5.89
N GLY A 736 -24.16 5.70 5.45
CA GLY A 736 -24.89 6.20 4.28
C GLY A 736 -25.70 7.45 4.66
N ALA A 737 -26.75 7.79 3.91
CA ALA A 737 -27.68 8.83 4.37
C ALA A 737 -28.45 8.37 5.62
N GLN A 738 -29.14 9.30 6.30
CA GLN A 738 -29.99 8.96 7.44
C GLN A 738 -31.10 7.98 7.01
N GLY A 739 -31.23 6.86 7.74
CA GLY A 739 -32.15 5.77 7.41
C GLY A 739 -31.64 4.78 6.35
N GLU A 740 -30.50 5.01 5.72
CA GLU A 740 -29.86 4.08 4.79
C GLU A 740 -28.84 3.17 5.49
N GLY A 741 -28.36 2.14 4.81
CA GLY A 741 -27.24 1.32 5.29
C GLY A 741 -25.89 2.00 5.04
N ASN A 742 -24.81 1.31 5.42
CA ASN A 742 -23.45 1.77 5.18
C ASN A 742 -23.15 1.96 3.69
N ASP A 743 -22.32 2.95 3.36
CA ASP A 743 -21.90 3.26 1.99
C ASP A 743 -20.84 2.25 1.50
N ALA A 744 -21.26 1.40 0.57
CA ALA A 744 -20.43 0.35 -0.03
C ALA A 744 -19.18 0.87 -0.77
N ALA A 745 -19.20 2.09 -1.31
CA ALA A 745 -18.04 2.68 -1.96
C ALA A 745 -16.99 3.08 -0.90
N ARG A 746 -17.44 3.72 0.17
CA ARG A 746 -16.57 4.24 1.24
C ARG A 746 -15.87 3.13 2.03
N ILE A 747 -16.50 1.96 2.19
CA ILE A 747 -15.87 0.77 2.79
C ILE A 747 -14.57 0.36 2.05
N GLY A 748 -14.53 0.55 0.73
CA GLY A 748 -13.34 0.24 -0.10
C GLY A 748 -12.24 1.29 -0.04
N ASP A 749 -12.59 2.55 0.27
CA ASP A 749 -11.66 3.67 0.40
C ASP A 749 -10.98 3.72 1.79
N GLY A 750 -11.53 3.00 2.77
CA GLY A 750 -11.06 2.96 4.17
C GLY A 750 -11.58 4.12 5.02
N ASN A 751 -11.04 4.28 6.24
CA ASN A 751 -11.40 5.35 7.19
C ASN A 751 -12.92 5.43 7.50
N PRO A 752 -13.43 4.58 8.43
CA PRO A 752 -14.82 4.63 8.86
C PRO A 752 -15.17 5.94 9.59
N ASP A 753 -16.44 6.29 9.60
CA ASP A 753 -17.00 7.41 10.38
C ASP A 753 -17.02 7.08 11.87
N ALA A 754 -17.34 5.83 12.20
CA ALA A 754 -17.34 5.32 13.55
C ALA A 754 -16.65 3.94 13.61
N VAL A 755 -15.82 3.73 14.63
CA VAL A 755 -15.41 2.41 15.10
C VAL A 755 -16.01 2.29 16.48
N VAL A 756 -16.71 1.20 16.78
CA VAL A 756 -17.59 1.13 17.96
C VAL A 756 -17.46 -0.19 18.70
N PHE A 757 -17.75 -0.18 19.99
CA PHE A 757 -17.95 -1.39 20.77
C PHE A 757 -19.42 -1.80 20.78
N ASN A 758 -19.68 -3.05 20.42
CA ASN A 758 -20.97 -3.74 20.51
C ASN A 758 -22.09 -3.01 19.74
N GLY A 759 -21.74 -2.49 18.56
CA GLY A 759 -22.68 -1.98 17.56
C GLY A 759 -23.07 -0.50 17.67
N TYR A 760 -22.77 0.18 18.78
CA TYR A 760 -23.17 1.57 19.02
C TYR A 760 -22.02 2.45 19.55
N ALA A 761 -21.83 3.63 18.96
CA ALA A 761 -20.72 4.54 19.33
C ALA A 761 -20.89 5.15 20.74
N ASN A 762 -19.84 5.08 21.57
CA ASN A 762 -19.80 5.63 22.94
C ASN A 762 -20.84 5.03 23.92
N GLN A 763 -21.44 3.88 23.59
CA GLN A 763 -22.51 3.26 24.38
C GLN A 763 -22.13 3.10 25.85
N TYR A 764 -20.91 2.63 26.11
CA TYR A 764 -20.42 2.31 27.44
C TYR A 764 -19.85 3.53 28.21
N ASP A 765 -19.93 4.73 27.65
CA ASP A 765 -19.77 5.98 28.41
C ASP A 765 -21.12 6.47 28.94
N ALA A 766 -22.20 6.28 28.18
CA ALA A 766 -23.57 6.51 28.63
C ALA A 766 -24.04 5.43 29.62
N HIS A 767 -23.60 4.19 29.42
CA HIS A 767 -23.96 3.02 30.24
C HIS A 767 -22.70 2.25 30.70
N PRO A 768 -22.02 2.71 31.77
CA PRO A 768 -20.85 2.03 32.32
C PRO A 768 -21.10 0.56 32.71
N LEU A 769 -20.08 -0.27 32.55
CA LEU A 769 -20.09 -1.67 32.98
C LEU A 769 -19.83 -1.75 34.50
N PRO A 770 -20.66 -2.43 35.31
CA PRO A 770 -20.59 -2.36 36.77
C PRO A 770 -19.77 -3.49 37.42
N ALA A 771 -18.73 -3.12 38.17
CA ALA A 771 -17.91 -4.02 38.97
C ALA A 771 -17.70 -3.50 40.41
N THR A 772 -17.06 -4.32 41.24
CA THR A 772 -16.71 -4.02 42.63
C THR A 772 -15.21 -4.24 42.86
N VAL A 773 -14.60 -3.45 43.76
CA VAL A 773 -13.19 -3.60 44.15
C VAL A 773 -12.88 -5.04 44.54
N GLY A 774 -11.79 -5.58 44.01
CA GLY A 774 -11.39 -6.96 44.27
C GLY A 774 -12.04 -8.01 43.36
N ASN A 775 -13.03 -7.68 42.54
CA ASN A 775 -13.52 -8.60 41.51
C ASN A 775 -12.41 -8.93 40.51
N ARG A 776 -12.26 -10.21 40.18
CA ARG A 776 -11.57 -10.67 38.97
C ARG A 776 -12.54 -10.55 37.79
N ILE A 777 -12.11 -9.80 36.78
CA ILE A 777 -12.93 -9.43 35.63
C ILE A 777 -12.26 -9.95 34.37
N ARG A 778 -12.97 -10.75 33.57
CA ARG A 778 -12.55 -11.17 32.23
C ARG A 778 -13.26 -10.36 31.16
N PHE A 779 -12.50 -9.74 30.27
CA PHE A 779 -13.01 -9.17 29.03
C PHE A 779 -12.66 -10.12 27.89
N TRP A 780 -13.67 -10.79 27.35
CA TRP A 780 -13.58 -11.41 26.04
C TRP A 780 -13.65 -10.30 24.98
N VAL A 781 -12.74 -10.34 24.01
CA VAL A 781 -12.58 -9.29 22.99
C VAL A 781 -12.54 -9.93 21.62
N LEU A 782 -13.36 -9.43 20.70
CA LEU A 782 -13.43 -9.85 19.31
C LEU A 782 -13.30 -8.63 18.40
N ASP A 783 -12.44 -8.73 17.40
CA ASP A 783 -12.37 -7.75 16.32
C ASP A 783 -13.15 -8.27 15.11
N ILE A 784 -14.29 -7.67 14.80
CA ILE A 784 -15.10 -8.06 13.63
C ILE A 784 -14.63 -7.36 12.34
N GLY A 785 -13.89 -6.25 12.47
CA GLY A 785 -13.60 -5.31 11.41
C GLY A 785 -14.86 -4.71 10.73
N PRO A 786 -14.95 -4.72 9.39
CA PRO A 786 -14.15 -5.53 8.45
C PRO A 786 -12.70 -5.09 8.20
N ASN A 787 -12.26 -3.90 8.64
CA ASN A 787 -10.99 -3.31 8.23
C ASN A 787 -10.08 -2.83 9.38
N GLU A 788 -10.61 -2.17 10.42
CA GLU A 788 -9.79 -1.48 11.42
C GLU A 788 -9.42 -2.40 12.61
N PRO A 789 -8.15 -2.42 13.06
CA PRO A 789 -7.68 -3.30 14.13
C PRO A 789 -8.01 -2.75 15.54
N ILE A 790 -8.08 -3.64 16.53
CA ILE A 790 -8.18 -3.27 17.95
C ILE A 790 -6.87 -3.46 18.72
N SER A 791 -6.50 -2.44 19.51
CA SER A 791 -5.51 -2.57 20.59
C SER A 791 -6.18 -2.31 21.93
N PHE A 792 -6.97 -3.27 22.41
CA PHE A 792 -7.80 -3.13 23.61
C PHE A 792 -6.96 -2.81 24.84
N HIS A 793 -7.32 -1.74 25.55
CA HIS A 793 -6.58 -1.21 26.70
C HIS A 793 -7.54 -0.82 27.81
N MET A 794 -7.16 -1.07 29.07
CA MET A 794 -7.84 -0.52 30.25
C MET A 794 -7.00 0.59 30.88
N VAL A 795 -7.43 1.84 30.74
CA VAL A 795 -6.80 3.01 31.37
C VAL A 795 -6.91 2.90 32.89
N GLY A 796 -5.75 2.94 33.56
CA GLY A 796 -5.64 2.72 35.01
C GLY A 796 -5.53 1.25 35.43
N GLY A 797 -5.71 0.31 34.51
CA GLY A 797 -5.58 -1.13 34.75
C GLY A 797 -4.33 -1.73 34.11
N GLN A 798 -4.01 -2.96 34.51
CA GLN A 798 -3.07 -3.85 33.84
C GLN A 798 -3.67 -5.26 33.85
N PHE A 799 -3.49 -5.99 32.74
CA PHE A 799 -3.98 -7.35 32.61
C PHE A 799 -2.95 -8.33 33.17
N ASP A 800 -3.33 -9.14 34.16
CA ASP A 800 -2.48 -10.22 34.66
C ASP A 800 -2.55 -11.47 33.77
N THR A 801 -3.62 -11.62 32.99
CA THR A 801 -3.82 -12.73 32.06
C THR A 801 -4.21 -12.18 30.69
N VAL A 802 -3.59 -12.71 29.64
CA VAL A 802 -3.86 -12.36 28.23
C VAL A 802 -3.83 -13.63 27.40
N TRP A 803 -4.94 -13.94 26.75
CA TRP A 803 -5.13 -15.08 25.87
C TRP A 803 -5.62 -14.59 24.51
N ALA A 804 -5.07 -15.12 23.42
CA ALA A 804 -5.44 -14.72 22.06
C ALA A 804 -5.21 -15.88 21.08
N GLU A 805 -6.12 -16.06 20.11
CA GLU A 805 -5.95 -17.01 19.00
C GLU A 805 -5.51 -18.43 19.44
N GLY A 806 -6.10 -18.94 20.52
CA GLY A 806 -5.82 -20.29 21.03
C GLY A 806 -4.73 -20.38 22.11
N ALA A 807 -4.01 -19.29 22.41
CA ALA A 807 -2.82 -19.33 23.25
C ALA A 807 -2.72 -18.20 24.30
N PHE A 808 -2.22 -18.52 25.48
CA PHE A 808 -1.79 -17.52 26.46
C PHE A 808 -0.55 -16.76 25.95
N ARG A 809 -0.59 -15.43 26.06
CA ARG A 809 0.56 -14.52 25.96
C ARG A 809 1.10 -14.16 27.35
N LEU A 810 0.22 -14.16 28.36
CA LEU A 810 0.51 -13.99 29.79
C LEU A 810 -0.54 -14.78 30.59
N GLU A 811 -0.15 -15.44 31.68
CA GLU A 811 -1.04 -16.28 32.50
C GLU A 811 -0.76 -16.00 33.98
N CYS A 812 -1.73 -15.42 34.70
CA CYS A 812 -1.62 -15.06 36.12
C CYS A 812 -0.35 -14.24 36.49
N GLY A 813 0.11 -13.36 35.60
CA GLY A 813 1.32 -12.56 35.76
C GLY A 813 2.64 -13.29 35.49
N TYR A 814 2.59 -14.50 34.94
CA TYR A 814 3.76 -15.32 34.55
C TYR A 814 3.81 -15.57 33.04
N GLN A 815 4.99 -15.95 32.54
CA GLN A 815 5.08 -16.54 31.20
C GLN A 815 4.39 -17.92 31.20
N PRO A 816 3.61 -18.27 30.15
CA PRO A 816 2.87 -19.54 30.10
C PRO A 816 3.79 -20.74 30.28
N ALA A 817 3.49 -21.58 31.26
CA ALA A 817 4.32 -22.73 31.62
C ALA A 817 3.49 -23.84 32.28
N ALA A 818 3.89 -25.09 32.08
CA ALA A 818 3.27 -26.23 32.75
C ALA A 818 3.50 -26.15 34.28
N GLY A 819 2.46 -25.75 35.01
CA GLY A 819 2.49 -25.57 36.47
C GLY A 819 2.17 -24.16 36.98
N VAL A 820 1.78 -23.21 36.11
CA VAL A 820 1.07 -22.00 36.57
C VAL A 820 -0.26 -22.44 37.20
N ASP A 821 -0.66 -21.79 38.30
CA ASP A 821 -1.96 -22.02 38.93
C ASP A 821 -3.07 -21.42 38.06
N PRO A 822 -3.98 -22.22 37.47
CA PRO A 822 -5.03 -21.70 36.60
C PRO A 822 -6.01 -20.76 37.32
N ALA A 823 -6.12 -20.88 38.65
CA ALA A 823 -7.00 -20.03 39.47
C ALA A 823 -6.39 -18.66 39.80
N CYS A 824 -5.15 -18.40 39.37
CA CYS A 824 -4.39 -17.18 39.67
C CYS A 824 -4.33 -16.84 41.18
N GLY A 825 -4.34 -17.85 42.07
CA GLY A 825 -4.32 -17.68 43.53
C GLY A 825 -3.00 -17.13 44.07
N THR A 826 -1.95 -17.09 43.25
CA THR A 826 -0.73 -16.30 43.48
C THR A 826 -0.34 -15.63 42.18
N LEU A 827 -0.39 -14.29 42.14
CA LEU A 827 -0.05 -13.51 40.96
C LEU A 827 1.46 -13.28 40.84
N GLY A 828 1.96 -13.42 39.61
CA GLY A 828 3.30 -13.01 39.24
C GLY A 828 3.45 -11.49 39.06
N PRO A 829 4.69 -10.98 38.96
CA PRO A 829 4.95 -9.56 38.78
C PRO A 829 4.77 -9.07 37.33
N GLY A 830 4.38 -9.94 36.40
CA GLY A 830 4.12 -9.59 35.01
C GLY A 830 2.73 -8.99 34.81
N GLY A 831 2.61 -8.09 33.84
CA GLY A 831 1.34 -7.51 33.42
C GLY A 831 1.40 -7.09 31.96
N SER A 832 0.26 -7.10 31.27
CA SER A 832 0.10 -6.54 29.93
C SER A 832 -0.70 -5.25 30.00
N GLN A 833 -0.31 -4.29 29.16
CA GLN A 833 -1.06 -3.05 28.95
C GLN A 833 -2.19 -3.21 27.92
N THR A 834 -2.07 -4.14 26.97
CA THR A 834 -3.00 -4.27 25.85
C THR A 834 -3.24 -5.71 25.41
N LEU A 835 -4.38 -5.93 24.75
CA LEU A 835 -4.64 -7.05 23.85
C LEU A 835 -4.78 -6.50 22.42
N SER A 836 -3.77 -6.75 21.59
CA SER A 836 -3.80 -6.43 20.16
C SER A 836 -4.36 -7.62 19.37
N LEU A 837 -5.37 -7.33 18.57
CA LEU A 837 -6.06 -8.21 17.61
C LEU A 837 -6.16 -7.46 16.27
N GLY A 838 -6.13 -8.18 15.15
CA GLY A 838 -6.58 -7.66 13.85
C GLY A 838 -7.99 -8.15 13.50
N PRO A 839 -8.60 -7.66 12.40
CA PRO A 839 -9.91 -8.13 11.95
C PRO A 839 -9.98 -9.66 11.85
N ALA A 840 -11.05 -10.23 12.41
CA ALA A 840 -11.31 -11.65 12.61
C ALA A 840 -10.48 -12.38 13.70
N GLU A 841 -9.61 -11.70 14.45
CA GLU A 841 -8.92 -12.27 15.61
C GLU A 841 -9.71 -12.05 16.92
N GLY A 842 -9.61 -13.00 17.84
CA GLY A 842 -10.29 -13.00 19.14
C GLY A 842 -9.41 -13.40 20.32
N GLY A 843 -9.80 -12.97 21.52
CA GLY A 843 -9.06 -13.27 22.74
C GLY A 843 -9.82 -12.93 24.02
N TYR A 844 -9.12 -13.01 25.15
CA TYR A 844 -9.57 -12.42 26.40
C TYR A 844 -8.41 -11.87 27.22
N VAL A 845 -8.75 -10.96 28.14
CA VAL A 845 -7.85 -10.43 29.17
C VAL A 845 -8.50 -10.49 30.53
N GLU A 846 -7.70 -10.62 31.58
CA GLU A 846 -8.18 -10.56 32.96
C GLU A 846 -7.39 -9.58 33.80
N MET A 847 -8.08 -8.97 34.76
CA MET A 847 -7.51 -8.10 35.78
C MET A 847 -8.36 -8.10 37.04
N VAL A 848 -7.80 -7.56 38.13
CA VAL A 848 -8.52 -7.14 39.33
C VAL A 848 -8.39 -5.63 39.47
N ALA A 849 -9.49 -4.93 39.71
CA ALA A 849 -9.47 -3.50 40.02
C ALA A 849 -9.12 -3.30 41.51
N PRO A 850 -7.99 -2.65 41.85
CA PRO A 850 -7.53 -2.53 43.23
C PRO A 850 -8.23 -1.42 44.03
N GLU A 851 -8.82 -0.45 43.35
CA GLU A 851 -9.44 0.74 43.93
C GLU A 851 -10.78 1.03 43.26
N ALA A 852 -11.67 1.76 43.96
CA ALA A 852 -12.95 2.19 43.39
C ALA A 852 -12.72 3.38 42.44
N GLY A 853 -13.41 3.42 41.31
CA GLY A 853 -13.21 4.46 40.30
C GLY A 853 -13.82 4.13 38.94
N HIS A 854 -13.52 4.98 37.96
CA HIS A 854 -14.00 4.87 36.58
C HIS A 854 -12.83 4.53 35.67
N TYR A 855 -12.64 3.26 35.36
CA TYR A 855 -11.59 2.78 34.46
C TYR A 855 -12.10 2.87 33.02
N LYS A 856 -11.32 3.43 32.10
CA LYS A 856 -11.75 3.56 30.69
C LYS A 856 -11.20 2.39 29.87
N PHE A 857 -12.07 1.62 29.24
CA PHE A 857 -11.64 0.65 28.23
C PHE A 857 -11.73 1.27 26.84
N ILE A 858 -10.68 1.14 26.03
CA ILE A 858 -10.54 1.82 24.74
C ILE A 858 -9.89 0.93 23.68
N ASN A 859 -10.11 1.23 22.40
CA ASN A 859 -9.16 0.88 21.36
C ASN A 859 -7.98 1.87 21.42
N HIS A 860 -6.76 1.39 21.71
CA HIS A 860 -5.59 2.27 21.78
C HIS A 860 -5.09 2.75 20.41
N VAL A 861 -5.71 2.35 19.30
CA VAL A 861 -5.72 3.16 18.07
C VAL A 861 -6.57 4.40 18.34
N MET A 862 -5.94 5.46 18.85
CA MET A 862 -6.65 6.58 19.48
C MET A 862 -7.66 7.29 18.57
N SER A 863 -7.46 7.30 17.25
CA SER A 863 -8.44 7.85 16.29
C SER A 863 -9.76 7.09 16.29
N ASP A 864 -9.73 5.81 16.66
CA ASP A 864 -10.85 4.89 16.56
C ASP A 864 -11.59 4.84 17.91
N ALA A 865 -10.85 4.99 19.02
CA ALA A 865 -11.45 5.45 20.27
C ALA A 865 -12.17 6.80 20.06
N GLU A 866 -11.51 7.84 19.55
CA GLU A 866 -12.14 9.17 19.30
C GLU A 866 -13.37 9.12 18.36
N LYS A 867 -13.58 8.02 17.63
CA LYS A 867 -14.74 7.73 16.76
C LYS A 867 -15.86 6.91 17.39
N GLY A 868 -15.67 6.32 18.58
CA GLY A 868 -16.70 5.51 19.24
C GLY A 868 -16.22 4.31 20.05
N ALA A 869 -14.96 3.87 19.90
CA ALA A 869 -14.43 2.64 20.47
C ALA A 869 -13.88 2.86 21.90
N HIS A 870 -14.73 3.35 22.79
CA HIS A 870 -14.45 3.43 24.23
C HIS A 870 -15.66 3.18 25.11
N GLY A 871 -15.38 3.03 26.41
CA GLY A 871 -16.36 2.79 27.45
C GLY A 871 -15.78 2.94 28.84
N THR A 872 -16.64 2.77 29.84
CA THR A 872 -16.30 2.89 31.27
C THR A 872 -16.60 1.59 31.99
N LEU A 873 -15.63 1.09 32.76
CA LEU A 873 -15.85 0.13 33.83
C LEU A 873 -15.96 0.92 35.14
N GLU A 874 -17.15 0.95 35.72
CA GLU A 874 -17.45 1.61 36.99
C GLU A 874 -17.23 0.63 38.13
N VAL A 875 -16.19 0.88 38.94
CA VAL A 875 -15.78 0.03 40.05
C VAL A 875 -16.23 0.67 41.36
N SER A 876 -17.21 0.04 42.01
CA SER A 876 -17.75 0.42 43.31
C SER A 876 -16.90 -0.10 44.47
N ALA A 877 -16.84 0.65 45.58
CA ALA A 877 -16.38 0.10 46.85
C ALA A 877 -17.44 -0.88 47.39
N GLY A 878 -17.04 -2.11 47.69
CA GLY A 878 -17.92 -3.19 48.16
C GLY A 878 -18.30 -3.13 49.63
#